data_AF-A0A3Q1B9W3-F1
#
_entry.id   AF-A0A3Q1B9W3-F1
#
_cell.length_a   1.000
_cell.length_b   1.000
_cell.length_c   1.000
_cell.angle_alpha   90.00
_cell.angle_beta   90.00
_cell.angle_gamma   90.00
#
_symmetry.space_group_name_H-M   'P 1'
#
loop_
_entity.id
_entity.type
_entity.pdbx_description
1 polymer ?
#
loop_
_entity_poly.entity_id
_entity_poly.type
_entity_poly.pdbx_seq_one_letter_code
_entity_poly.pdbx_strand_id
1 'polypeptide(L)'
;MATAPQQQTAGVMAEPRIARIKQPKKVFMNSIDSYSSRYISKLLCECVLGAAGPEEEVEEVQEDLSHSSAAAFQLVGTVSHPSEEDRTYVLEEYFLLSREELLSKLMDCDVVLYNISQHPEQLEEALWAVSALHNEMERFSGPKLFILISTVMTWACSKPVDPDDLELPFTDEIFWSRRPHPNFKPHIDLEKRVVKMGKTNRMLFSTYVVASGLQYGMGEQLFHYYFKKSWLGQEQEISIFGDGKNIIPTIHINDLASVVQNIIEHQPKPYYLIAVDGSNNTMEQIVKAVASELGSGKIQKKPIDEAYLVQDFSVAEIDSMLVNLRMEAVHIKKLFSLSWLCEFGLVENIELVVEEYRQVRGLLPIRLCVLGPPAVGKSTVSKKICEHYKLHHITLKDTISETISQLEAAVKKADPDAKDSAAEAQELLSSLKDAGEQNEGVLDEQLKVLKDKLMSNPCRNQGFVLDDFPKTYEQAKELFEVEEHDGASQTSYSRKVTPEFVLYLDASDSFLMDRVMNLPERLVQEHSYEPELFLKRLARFRENSAEEETVDNYFVEMDISPLYLEITSSHKPDCSLLMQKIVDTVGQPRNYGPSSQEVVEEEERRKAEQRIRTEIQERTEEEQKEAEEARSRAKRWEDWIKSLEEVRQQEEEQLEALSVPMRSYLMEHVLPTLTQGLTECCRAQPPDPVDFLAEYLLKNNPFEYPQ
;
A
#
# COMPACT_ATOMS: atom_id res chain seq x y z
N MET A 1 71.62 -52.18 -29.89
CA MET A 1 70.64 -53.28 -30.03
C MET A 1 70.79 -54.20 -28.84
N ALA A 2 69.94 -54.07 -27.83
CA ALA A 2 69.76 -55.09 -26.82
C ALA A 2 68.40 -54.88 -26.14
N THR A 3 67.57 -55.88 -26.34
CA THR A 3 66.24 -56.18 -25.81
C THR A 3 66.15 -56.12 -24.29
N ALA A 4 65.04 -55.57 -23.80
CA ALA A 4 64.59 -55.69 -22.41
C ALA A 4 64.11 -57.13 -22.09
N PRO A 5 64.10 -57.48 -20.79
CA PRO A 5 62.94 -58.18 -20.24
C PRO A 5 62.48 -57.64 -18.88
N GLN A 6 61.22 -57.99 -18.58
CA GLN A 6 60.36 -57.65 -17.45
C GLN A 6 60.94 -57.96 -16.06
N GLN A 7 60.52 -57.19 -15.04
CA GLN A 7 60.33 -57.72 -13.68
C GLN A 7 59.16 -57.07 -12.95
N GLN A 8 58.49 -57.91 -12.16
CA GLN A 8 57.18 -57.76 -11.53
C GLN A 8 57.14 -56.81 -10.33
N THR A 9 55.93 -56.31 -10.14
CA THR A 9 55.30 -55.64 -9.00
C THR A 9 55.74 -56.09 -7.59
N ALA A 10 55.97 -55.10 -6.71
CA ALA A 10 55.65 -55.19 -5.28
C ALA A 10 54.90 -53.90 -4.89
N GLY A 11 53.61 -54.06 -4.56
CA GLY A 11 52.74 -52.96 -4.13
C GLY A 11 53.11 -52.48 -2.73
N VAL A 12 53.32 -51.17 -2.58
CA VAL A 12 53.29 -50.49 -1.29
C VAL A 12 51.88 -49.93 -1.14
N MET A 13 51.13 -50.49 -0.19
CA MET A 13 49.82 -49.96 0.21
C MET A 13 50.01 -48.52 0.69
N ALA A 14 49.40 -47.56 -0.02
CA ALA A 14 49.19 -46.23 0.50
C ALA A 14 48.08 -46.30 1.55
N GLU A 15 48.40 -45.89 2.78
CA GLU A 15 47.39 -45.67 3.83
C GLU A 15 46.35 -44.65 3.34
N PRO A 16 45.05 -44.91 3.53
CA PRO A 16 44.02 -43.95 3.18
C PRO A 16 44.14 -42.74 4.12
N ARG A 17 44.40 -41.56 3.55
CA ARG A 17 44.23 -40.28 4.25
C ARG A 17 42.76 -40.15 4.63
N ILE A 18 42.45 -40.51 5.88
CA ILE A 18 41.15 -40.22 6.50
C ILE A 18 40.96 -38.71 6.44
N ALA A 19 40.05 -38.25 5.56
CA ALA A 19 39.59 -36.89 5.54
C ALA A 19 39.00 -36.58 6.93
N ARG A 20 39.70 -35.74 7.71
CA ARG A 20 39.15 -35.23 8.97
C ARG A 20 37.93 -34.39 8.61
N ILE A 21 36.74 -34.90 8.93
CA ILE A 21 35.50 -34.13 8.90
C ILE A 21 35.74 -32.91 9.80
N LYS A 22 35.85 -31.71 9.20
CA LYS A 22 35.96 -30.47 9.97
C LYS A 22 34.62 -30.30 10.69
N GLN A 23 34.67 -30.22 12.02
CA GLN A 23 33.47 -29.86 12.78
C GLN A 23 33.05 -28.43 12.41
N PRO A 24 31.74 -28.14 12.39
CA PRO A 24 31.24 -26.80 12.13
C PRO A 24 31.75 -25.83 13.19
N LYS A 25 32.10 -24.60 12.78
CA LYS A 25 32.52 -23.55 13.72
C LYS A 25 31.30 -22.94 14.40
N LYS A 26 31.33 -22.78 15.73
CA LYS A 26 30.26 -22.09 16.47
C LYS A 26 30.48 -20.57 16.38
N VAL A 27 29.51 -19.84 15.84
CA VAL A 27 29.57 -18.39 15.60
C VAL A 27 28.56 -17.69 16.49
N PHE A 28 29.03 -16.77 17.33
CA PHE A 28 28.19 -15.85 18.07
C PHE A 28 27.96 -14.57 17.26
N MET A 29 26.71 -14.07 17.24
CA MET A 29 26.39 -12.75 16.71
C MET A 29 25.49 -11.97 17.68
N ASN A 30 25.78 -10.67 17.89
CA ASN A 30 24.91 -9.83 18.71
C ASN A 30 23.69 -9.33 17.92
N SER A 31 22.54 -9.21 18.61
CA SER A 31 21.29 -8.67 18.07
C SER A 31 20.94 -9.27 16.70
N ILE A 32 20.80 -10.60 16.61
CA ILE A 32 20.47 -11.33 15.37
C ILE A 32 19.14 -10.84 14.75
N ASP A 33 18.26 -10.27 15.56
CA ASP A 33 17.00 -9.67 15.11
C ASP A 33 17.17 -8.30 14.44
N SER A 34 18.35 -7.66 14.50
CA SER A 34 18.64 -6.43 13.77
C SER A 34 18.73 -6.67 12.27
N TYR A 35 18.46 -5.63 11.47
CA TYR A 35 18.42 -5.74 10.00
C TYR A 35 19.69 -6.40 9.44
N SER A 36 20.88 -5.90 9.75
CA SER A 36 22.11 -6.40 9.13
C SER A 36 22.53 -7.74 9.71
N SER A 37 22.42 -7.89 11.03
CA SER A 37 22.83 -9.11 11.72
C SER A 37 21.99 -10.30 11.27
N ARG A 38 20.71 -10.09 10.97
CA ARG A 38 19.80 -11.13 10.43
C ARG A 38 20.29 -11.71 9.11
N TYR A 39 20.63 -10.85 8.14
CA TYR A 39 21.04 -11.32 6.80
C TYR A 39 22.44 -11.91 6.80
N ILE A 40 23.37 -11.33 7.56
CA ILE A 40 24.71 -11.90 7.76
C ILE A 40 24.59 -13.30 8.38
N SER A 41 23.76 -13.42 9.41
CA SER A 41 23.44 -14.69 10.07
C SER A 41 22.89 -15.73 9.10
N LYS A 42 21.92 -15.34 8.27
CA LYS A 42 21.29 -16.23 7.28
C LYS A 42 22.29 -16.75 6.26
N LEU A 43 23.10 -15.87 5.66
CA LEU A 43 24.10 -16.27 4.66
C LEU A 43 25.16 -17.21 5.27
N LEU A 44 25.62 -16.93 6.49
CA LEU A 44 26.57 -17.80 7.19
C LEU A 44 26.00 -19.20 7.43
N CYS A 45 24.70 -19.34 7.65
CA CYS A 45 24.07 -20.66 7.85
C CYS A 45 23.91 -21.45 6.55
N GLU A 46 23.75 -20.77 5.41
CA GLU A 46 23.64 -21.39 4.08
C GLU A 46 24.99 -21.95 3.57
N CYS A 47 26.10 -21.59 4.23
CA CYS A 47 27.43 -22.03 3.85
C CYS A 47 27.68 -23.52 4.15
N VAL A 48 28.16 -24.26 3.15
CA VAL A 48 28.44 -25.70 3.23
C VAL A 48 29.95 -25.98 3.38
N LEU A 49 30.31 -26.99 4.19
CA LEU A 49 31.70 -27.44 4.32
C LEU A 49 32.25 -27.98 3.00
N GLY A 50 33.17 -27.23 2.35
CA GLY A 50 33.98 -27.72 1.23
C GLY A 50 33.69 -27.11 -0.15
N ALA A 51 32.86 -26.07 -0.26
CA ALA A 51 32.53 -25.41 -1.54
C ALA A 51 33.67 -24.56 -2.15
N ALA A 52 34.81 -24.41 -1.47
CA ALA A 52 35.96 -23.66 -1.99
C ALA A 52 36.87 -24.57 -2.86
N GLY A 53 36.45 -24.83 -4.10
CA GLY A 53 37.27 -25.37 -5.19
C GLY A 53 36.84 -24.72 -6.51
N PRO A 54 37.77 -24.46 -7.47
CA PRO A 54 37.45 -23.72 -8.68
C PRO A 54 36.38 -24.43 -9.52
N GLU A 55 35.44 -23.62 -10.01
CA GLU A 55 34.27 -23.96 -10.81
C GLU A 55 34.61 -24.91 -11.98
N GLU A 56 34.03 -26.11 -11.97
CA GLU A 56 33.68 -26.81 -13.21
C GLU A 56 32.17 -26.58 -13.43
N GLU A 57 31.86 -26.14 -14.65
CA GLU A 57 30.55 -25.79 -15.18
C GLU A 57 29.45 -26.78 -14.75
N VAL A 58 28.41 -26.29 -14.06
CA VAL A 58 27.23 -27.10 -13.73
C VAL A 58 26.09 -26.64 -14.64
N GLU A 59 25.78 -27.47 -15.64
CA GLU A 59 24.55 -27.41 -16.41
C GLU A 59 23.33 -27.51 -15.48
N GLU A 60 22.29 -26.76 -15.83
CA GLU A 60 21.00 -26.74 -15.15
C GLU A 60 20.38 -28.14 -15.03
N VAL A 61 20.23 -28.63 -13.79
CA VAL A 61 19.24 -29.66 -13.47
C VAL A 61 18.57 -29.29 -12.15
N GLN A 62 17.28 -28.98 -12.27
CA GLN A 62 16.35 -28.79 -11.17
C GLN A 62 15.94 -30.16 -10.59
N GLU A 63 15.70 -30.18 -9.27
CA GLU A 63 15.02 -31.22 -8.47
C GLU A 63 15.81 -32.49 -8.11
N ASP A 64 16.43 -32.49 -6.92
CA ASP A 64 16.16 -33.49 -5.86
C ASP A 64 16.88 -33.11 -4.53
N LEU A 65 16.11 -32.57 -3.58
CA LEU A 65 16.54 -32.27 -2.21
C LEU A 65 16.66 -33.57 -1.39
N SER A 66 17.81 -34.27 -1.42
CA SER A 66 18.10 -35.30 -0.40
C SER A 66 19.58 -35.73 -0.25
N HIS A 67 20.56 -34.81 -0.37
CA HIS A 67 21.93 -35.09 0.08
C HIS A 67 22.39 -34.08 1.14
N SER A 68 22.38 -34.56 2.40
CA SER A 68 22.89 -33.92 3.61
C SER A 68 24.33 -33.42 3.45
N SER A 69 24.49 -32.16 3.03
CA SER A 69 25.74 -31.43 3.18
C SER A 69 25.80 -30.86 4.60
N ALA A 70 26.92 -31.06 5.30
CA ALA A 70 27.06 -30.57 6.67
C ALA A 70 27.34 -29.06 6.66
N ALA A 71 26.51 -28.28 7.36
CA ALA A 71 26.66 -26.84 7.49
C ALA A 71 28.05 -26.46 8.03
N ALA A 72 28.65 -25.39 7.50
CA ALA A 72 29.98 -24.93 7.89
C ALA A 72 30.00 -24.18 9.23
N PHE A 73 28.89 -23.56 9.59
CA PHE A 73 28.75 -22.72 10.76
C PHE A 73 27.51 -23.12 11.59
N GLN A 74 27.63 -23.01 12.91
CA GLN A 74 26.53 -23.13 13.86
C GLN A 74 26.33 -21.78 14.52
N LEU A 75 25.22 -21.11 14.22
CA LEU A 75 24.98 -19.75 14.67
C LEU A 75 24.25 -19.72 16.02
N VAL A 76 24.73 -18.89 16.93
CA VAL A 76 24.06 -18.53 18.19
C VAL A 76 24.13 -17.03 18.39
N GLY A 77 23.24 -16.45 19.20
CA GLY A 77 23.35 -15.02 19.46
C GLY A 77 22.26 -14.40 20.30
N THR A 78 22.39 -13.10 20.53
CA THR A 78 21.42 -12.34 21.32
C THR A 78 20.31 -11.79 20.45
N VAL A 79 19.12 -11.61 21.03
CA VAL A 79 17.99 -10.93 20.41
C VAL A 79 17.52 -9.77 21.30
N SER A 80 17.06 -8.70 20.66
CA SER A 80 16.62 -7.47 21.33
C SER A 80 15.18 -7.61 21.85
N HIS A 81 14.34 -8.38 21.14
CA HIS A 81 12.98 -8.73 21.57
C HIS A 81 12.69 -10.23 21.34
N PRO A 82 11.97 -10.89 22.26
CA PRO A 82 11.47 -12.23 22.01
C PRO A 82 10.42 -12.16 20.90
N SER A 83 10.67 -12.85 19.78
CA SER A 83 9.78 -12.91 18.62
C SER A 83 9.20 -14.32 18.50
N GLU A 84 7.98 -14.44 17.98
CA GLU A 84 7.38 -15.72 17.59
C GLU A 84 7.87 -16.21 16.21
N GLU A 85 8.68 -15.40 15.51
CA GLU A 85 9.31 -15.80 14.24
C GLU A 85 10.24 -17.00 14.45
N ASP A 86 9.90 -18.14 13.85
CA ASP A 86 10.74 -19.35 13.88
C ASP A 86 12.01 -19.15 13.03
N ARG A 87 13.13 -18.86 13.69
CA ARG A 87 14.45 -18.73 13.05
C ARG A 87 15.14 -20.09 13.02
N THR A 88 14.66 -20.97 12.15
CA THR A 88 15.15 -22.35 11.99
C THR A 88 16.66 -22.46 11.68
N TYR A 89 17.29 -21.38 11.23
CA TYR A 89 18.73 -21.31 10.96
C TYR A 89 19.60 -20.94 12.18
N VAL A 90 19.01 -20.51 13.31
CA VAL A 90 19.74 -20.16 14.54
C VAL A 90 19.66 -21.33 15.53
N LEU A 91 20.81 -21.77 16.06
CA LEU A 91 20.88 -22.91 16.99
C LEU A 91 20.41 -22.54 18.41
N GLU A 92 20.85 -21.39 18.93
CA GLU A 92 20.48 -20.89 20.26
C GLU A 92 20.29 -19.37 20.20
N GLU A 93 19.13 -18.90 20.65
CA GLU A 93 18.85 -17.47 20.88
C GLU A 93 18.90 -17.14 22.37
N TYR A 94 19.48 -15.98 22.68
CA TYR A 94 19.63 -15.53 24.05
C TYR A 94 18.95 -14.18 24.26
N PHE A 95 18.18 -14.07 25.33
CA PHE A 95 17.46 -12.85 25.70
C PHE A 95 17.83 -12.45 27.13
N LEU A 96 18.17 -11.17 27.33
CA LEU A 96 18.50 -10.57 28.64
C LEU A 96 19.54 -11.35 29.47
N LEU A 97 20.65 -11.75 28.86
CA LEU A 97 21.74 -12.40 29.60
C LEU A 97 22.48 -11.43 30.53
N SER A 98 22.88 -11.92 31.70
CA SER A 98 23.89 -11.25 32.51
C SER A 98 25.27 -11.31 31.82
N ARG A 99 26.18 -10.40 32.20
CA ARG A 99 27.55 -10.39 31.66
C ARG A 99 28.30 -11.71 31.92
N GLU A 100 28.04 -12.37 33.04
CA GLU A 100 28.69 -13.64 33.37
C GLU A 100 28.19 -14.78 32.47
N GLU A 101 26.87 -14.87 32.26
CA GLU A 101 26.26 -15.84 31.35
C GLU A 101 26.69 -15.60 29.90
N LEU A 102 26.67 -14.34 29.45
CA LEU A 102 27.12 -13.96 28.12
C LEU A 102 28.59 -14.34 27.90
N LEU A 103 29.48 -14.06 28.87
CA LEU A 103 30.88 -14.45 28.77
C LEU A 103 31.04 -15.97 28.62
N SER A 104 30.28 -16.76 29.39
CA SER A 104 30.29 -18.22 29.24
C SER A 104 29.92 -18.64 27.81
N LYS A 105 28.87 -18.05 27.23
CA LYS A 105 28.45 -18.34 25.86
C LYS A 105 29.51 -17.91 24.82
N LEU A 106 30.14 -16.75 24.99
CA LEU A 106 31.24 -16.28 24.13
C LEU A 106 32.47 -17.21 24.22
N MET A 107 32.76 -17.75 25.41
CA MET A 107 33.85 -18.70 25.64
C MET A 107 33.60 -20.07 24.99
N ASP A 108 32.34 -20.41 24.71
CA ASP A 108 31.98 -21.63 23.97
C ASP A 108 32.03 -21.46 22.43
N CYS A 109 32.14 -20.23 21.91
CA CYS A 109 32.11 -19.96 20.47
C CYS A 109 33.51 -19.83 19.84
N ASP A 110 33.70 -20.28 18.61
CA ASP A 110 34.96 -20.12 17.85
C ASP A 110 35.10 -18.72 17.27
N VAL A 111 33.98 -18.14 16.85
CA VAL A 111 33.88 -16.82 16.24
C VAL A 111 32.89 -15.96 17.01
N VAL A 112 33.24 -14.71 17.25
CA VAL A 112 32.40 -13.71 17.92
C VAL A 112 32.27 -12.49 17.01
N LEU A 113 31.07 -12.25 16.51
CA LEU A 113 30.71 -11.13 15.64
C LEU A 113 29.95 -10.08 16.44
N TYR A 114 30.50 -8.87 16.50
CA TYR A 114 29.81 -7.70 17.05
C TYR A 114 29.55 -6.67 15.96
N ASN A 115 28.28 -6.40 15.69
CA ASN A 115 27.82 -5.35 14.82
C ASN A 115 27.44 -4.10 15.63
N ILE A 116 28.17 -3.01 15.37
CA ILE A 116 27.96 -1.69 15.97
C ILE A 116 27.61 -0.64 14.90
N SER A 117 27.41 -1.03 13.64
CA SER A 117 27.16 -0.06 12.56
C SER A 117 25.75 0.55 12.61
N GLN A 118 24.79 -0.15 13.23
CA GLN A 118 23.37 0.25 13.26
C GLN A 118 22.94 0.90 14.57
N HIS A 119 23.36 0.34 15.71
CA HIS A 119 22.85 0.72 17.03
C HIS A 119 24.01 1.09 17.97
N PRO A 120 24.09 2.35 18.43
CA PRO A 120 25.18 2.80 19.30
C PRO A 120 25.16 2.14 20.69
N GLU A 121 24.02 1.60 21.12
CA GLU A 121 23.88 0.89 22.39
C GLU A 121 24.77 -0.36 22.48
N GLN A 122 25.10 -0.95 21.32
CA GLN A 122 25.95 -2.14 21.23
C GLN A 122 27.43 -1.86 21.49
N LEU A 123 27.85 -0.58 21.52
CA LEU A 123 29.25 -0.18 21.72
C LEU A 123 29.81 -0.61 23.08
N GLU A 124 29.04 -0.41 24.15
CA GLU A 124 29.51 -0.74 25.51
C GLU A 124 29.63 -2.25 25.70
N GLU A 125 28.67 -3.00 25.18
CA GLU A 125 28.70 -4.46 25.22
C GLU A 125 29.86 -5.01 24.39
N ALA A 126 30.05 -4.53 23.15
CA ALA A 126 31.15 -4.96 22.29
C ALA A 126 32.53 -4.66 22.92
N LEU A 127 32.70 -3.49 23.52
CA LEU A 127 33.92 -3.12 24.25
C LEU A 127 34.16 -4.05 25.43
N TRP A 128 33.12 -4.34 26.21
CA TRP A 128 33.20 -5.26 27.33
C TRP A 128 33.55 -6.68 26.85
N ALA A 129 32.86 -7.19 25.82
CA ALA A 129 33.02 -8.54 25.30
C ALA A 129 34.44 -8.80 24.81
N VAL A 130 35.00 -7.90 23.97
CA VAL A 130 36.37 -8.04 23.49
C VAL A 130 37.39 -7.94 24.63
N SER A 131 37.13 -7.09 25.64
CA SER A 131 38.01 -6.95 26.81
C SER A 131 37.96 -8.20 27.70
N ALA A 132 36.77 -8.76 27.93
CA ALA A 132 36.58 -9.95 28.75
C ALA A 132 37.22 -11.17 28.09
N LEU A 133 37.02 -11.36 26.78
CA LEU A 133 37.69 -12.40 26.01
C LEU A 133 39.22 -12.25 26.03
N HIS A 134 39.74 -11.03 25.85
CA HIS A 134 41.17 -10.76 25.93
C HIS A 134 41.77 -11.11 27.31
N ASN A 135 41.05 -10.81 28.39
CA ASN A 135 41.50 -11.14 29.75
C ASN A 135 41.47 -12.66 30.04
N GLU A 136 40.61 -13.41 29.36
CA GLU A 136 40.42 -14.86 29.54
C GLU A 136 41.15 -15.70 28.48
N MET A 137 42.07 -15.10 27.71
CA MET A 137 42.80 -15.76 26.62
C MET A 137 43.51 -17.06 27.03
N GLU A 138 43.98 -17.13 28.27
CA GLU A 138 44.66 -18.33 28.81
C GLU A 138 43.69 -19.51 29.03
N ARG A 139 42.39 -19.24 29.15
CA ARG A 139 41.34 -20.25 29.37
C ARG A 139 40.65 -20.70 28.09
N PHE A 140 41.11 -20.24 26.93
CA PHE A 140 40.52 -20.63 25.65
C PHE A 140 40.73 -22.13 25.39
N SER A 141 39.65 -22.83 25.01
CA SER A 141 39.70 -24.22 24.56
C SER A 141 40.37 -24.38 23.18
N GLY A 142 40.41 -23.30 22.39
CA GLY A 142 41.04 -23.23 21.07
C GLY A 142 41.16 -21.78 20.58
N PRO A 143 41.77 -21.55 19.40
CA PRO A 143 41.86 -20.21 18.81
C PRO A 143 40.49 -19.57 18.63
N LYS A 144 40.34 -18.32 19.05
CA LYS A 144 39.12 -17.52 18.88
C LYS A 144 39.32 -16.38 17.91
N LEU A 145 38.25 -16.07 17.19
CA LEU A 145 38.18 -14.98 16.24
C LEU A 145 37.14 -13.96 16.69
N PHE A 146 37.52 -12.70 16.81
CA PHE A 146 36.60 -11.60 17.09
C PHE A 146 36.51 -10.67 15.87
N ILE A 147 35.32 -10.40 15.35
CA ILE A 147 35.12 -9.46 14.25
C ILE A 147 34.17 -8.35 14.72
N LEU A 148 34.63 -7.12 14.61
CA LEU A 148 33.83 -5.92 14.83
C LEU A 148 33.38 -5.36 13.48
N ILE A 149 32.08 -5.37 13.21
CA ILE A 149 31.48 -4.65 12.09
C ILE A 149 31.21 -3.22 12.57
N SER A 150 32.02 -2.30 12.07
CA SER A 150 31.97 -0.87 12.36
C SER A 150 31.45 -0.10 11.14
N THR A 151 31.55 1.23 11.20
CA THR A 151 30.99 2.16 10.22
C THR A 151 32.06 3.07 9.61
N VAL A 152 31.90 3.40 8.33
CA VAL A 152 32.65 4.44 7.62
C VAL A 152 32.52 5.83 8.25
N MET A 153 31.56 6.06 9.16
CA MET A 153 31.46 7.32 9.90
C MET A 153 32.67 7.62 10.80
N THR A 154 33.52 6.62 11.05
CA THR A 154 34.85 6.81 11.67
C THR A 154 35.85 7.54 10.77
N TRP A 155 35.50 7.79 9.50
CA TRP A 155 36.25 8.54 8.50
C TRP A 155 35.61 9.87 8.10
N ALA A 156 34.37 10.16 8.49
CA ALA A 156 33.55 11.23 7.93
C ALA A 156 34.17 12.64 7.95
N CYS A 157 35.11 12.92 8.86
CA CYS A 157 35.79 14.22 8.93
C CYS A 157 37.28 14.15 8.52
N SER A 158 37.67 13.08 7.83
CA SER A 158 39.04 12.90 7.31
C SER A 158 39.32 13.93 6.23
N LYS A 159 40.56 14.42 6.20
CA LYS A 159 40.99 15.32 5.12
C LYS A 159 41.29 14.49 3.87
N PRO A 160 41.08 15.03 2.66
CA PRO A 160 41.48 14.38 1.41
C PRO A 160 42.91 13.85 1.49
N VAL A 161 43.16 12.72 0.83
CA VAL A 161 44.49 12.08 0.80
C VAL A 161 45.51 13.04 0.17
N ASP A 162 45.10 13.72 -0.90
CA ASP A 162 45.83 14.80 -1.54
C ASP A 162 44.94 16.05 -1.61
N PRO A 163 45.38 17.21 -1.08
CA PRO A 163 44.66 18.47 -1.23
C PRO A 163 44.51 18.94 -2.69
N ASP A 164 45.42 18.53 -3.58
CA ASP A 164 45.43 18.93 -5.00
C ASP A 164 44.60 17.97 -5.87
N ASP A 165 44.26 16.78 -5.35
CA ASP A 165 43.43 15.77 -6.01
C ASP A 165 42.33 15.25 -5.06
N LEU A 166 41.19 15.94 -5.08
CA LEU A 166 40.01 15.61 -4.29
C LEU A 166 39.30 14.33 -4.75
N GLU A 167 39.73 13.77 -5.89
CA GLU A 167 39.14 12.57 -6.49
C GLU A 167 39.82 11.27 -6.03
N LEU A 168 40.94 11.36 -5.31
CA LEU A 168 41.61 10.20 -4.76
C LEU A 168 40.79 9.55 -3.63
N PRO A 169 40.48 8.24 -3.73
CA PRO A 169 39.71 7.54 -2.72
C PRO A 169 40.51 7.30 -1.44
N PHE A 170 39.80 7.25 -0.30
CA PHE A 170 40.34 6.71 0.95
C PHE A 170 40.46 5.20 0.85
N THR A 171 41.63 4.68 1.23
CA THR A 171 41.91 3.24 1.24
C THR A 171 42.19 2.77 2.66
N ASP A 172 42.00 1.47 2.89
CA ASP A 172 42.28 0.81 4.17
C ASP A 172 43.77 0.80 4.51
N GLU A 173 44.64 1.05 3.53
CA GLU A 173 46.07 1.24 3.73
C GLU A 173 46.38 2.46 4.62
N ILE A 174 45.57 3.52 4.61
CA ILE A 174 45.83 4.77 5.36
C ILE A 174 44.96 4.92 6.61
N PHE A 175 44.38 3.83 7.11
CA PHE A 175 43.38 3.90 8.18
C PHE A 175 43.83 4.67 9.44
N TRP A 176 45.12 4.69 9.78
CA TRP A 176 45.62 5.39 10.97
C TRP A 176 45.45 6.93 10.94
N SER A 177 45.28 7.56 9.77
CA SER A 177 45.17 9.02 9.63
C SER A 177 43.73 9.55 9.66
N ARG A 178 42.74 8.65 9.74
CA ARG A 178 41.31 8.97 9.68
C ARG A 178 40.83 9.84 10.84
N ARG A 179 39.76 10.61 10.60
CA ARG A 179 39.06 11.42 11.60
C ARG A 179 37.57 11.10 11.60
N PRO A 180 36.99 10.75 12.77
CA PRO A 180 35.58 10.39 12.87
C PRO A 180 34.69 11.64 12.87
N HIS A 181 33.41 11.43 12.55
CA HIS A 181 32.36 12.38 12.92
C HIS A 181 32.31 12.53 14.46
N PRO A 182 31.97 13.71 15.02
CA PRO A 182 31.89 13.91 16.47
C PRO A 182 31.02 12.89 17.21
N ASN A 183 29.87 12.52 16.64
CA ASN A 183 28.94 11.53 17.21
C ASN A 183 29.50 10.09 17.15
N PHE A 184 30.53 9.84 16.36
CA PHE A 184 31.13 8.52 16.14
C PHE A 184 32.53 8.37 16.76
N LYS A 185 32.94 9.29 17.65
CA LYS A 185 34.17 9.15 18.45
C LYS A 185 34.24 7.84 19.26
N PRO A 186 33.15 7.40 19.93
CA PRO A 186 33.17 6.12 20.65
C PRO A 186 33.47 4.91 19.75
N HIS A 187 32.99 4.93 18.49
CA HIS A 187 33.21 3.87 17.52
C HIS A 187 34.70 3.73 17.20
N ILE A 188 35.38 4.82 16.82
CA ILE A 188 36.81 4.76 16.51
C ILE A 188 37.67 4.35 17.71
N ASP A 189 37.26 4.72 18.93
CA ASP A 189 37.98 4.34 20.15
C ASP A 189 37.85 2.83 20.41
N LEU A 190 36.67 2.25 20.20
CA LEU A 190 36.47 0.81 20.24
C LEU A 190 37.28 0.09 19.13
N GLU A 191 37.24 0.57 17.89
CA GLU A 191 38.05 0.00 16.80
C GLU A 191 39.54 -0.08 17.15
N LYS A 192 40.10 1.01 17.72
CA LYS A 192 41.50 1.05 18.17
C LYS A 192 41.77 0.02 19.28
N ARG A 193 40.81 -0.19 20.19
CA ARG A 193 40.94 -1.17 21.28
C ARG A 193 40.92 -2.59 20.75
N VAL A 194 40.03 -2.91 19.82
CA VAL A 194 39.98 -4.22 19.13
C VAL A 194 41.32 -4.51 18.45
N VAL A 195 41.81 -3.59 17.60
CA VAL A 195 43.11 -3.75 16.91
C VAL A 195 44.28 -3.90 17.90
N LYS A 196 44.24 -3.19 19.03
CA LYS A 196 45.28 -3.31 20.06
C LYS A 196 45.29 -4.69 20.71
N MET A 197 44.11 -5.27 20.99
CA MET A 197 43.97 -6.57 21.63
C MET A 197 44.41 -7.72 20.72
N GLY A 198 44.08 -7.67 19.42
CA GLY A 198 44.53 -8.70 18.47
C GLY A 198 46.04 -8.74 18.23
N LYS A 199 46.78 -7.68 18.61
CA LYS A 199 48.25 -7.65 18.55
C LYS A 199 48.92 -8.42 19.69
N THR A 200 48.20 -8.80 20.76
CA THR A 200 48.79 -9.48 21.92
C THR A 200 49.22 -10.90 21.59
N ASN A 201 48.31 -11.75 21.11
CA ASN A 201 48.63 -13.09 20.65
C ASN A 201 47.63 -13.53 19.58
N ARG A 202 47.95 -13.20 18.33
CA ARG A 202 47.11 -13.45 17.16
C ARG A 202 46.76 -14.92 16.95
N MET A 203 47.67 -15.85 17.30
CA MET A 203 47.46 -17.28 17.10
C MET A 203 46.36 -17.85 18.01
N LEU A 204 46.15 -17.24 19.19
CA LEU A 204 45.09 -17.63 20.13
C LEU A 204 43.86 -16.73 20.01
N PHE A 205 44.05 -15.43 19.79
CA PHE A 205 42.98 -14.45 19.69
C PHE A 205 43.24 -13.50 18.53
N SER A 206 42.58 -13.77 17.41
CA SER A 206 42.61 -12.90 16.23
C SER A 206 41.43 -11.94 16.26
N THR A 207 41.69 -10.67 15.95
CA THR A 207 40.64 -9.64 15.94
C THR A 207 40.60 -8.90 14.61
N TYR A 208 39.43 -8.56 14.12
CA TYR A 208 39.25 -7.77 12.90
C TYR A 208 38.28 -6.63 13.12
N VAL A 209 38.53 -5.52 12.43
CA VAL A 209 37.61 -4.41 12.30
C VAL A 209 37.24 -4.28 10.83
N VAL A 210 35.95 -4.36 10.53
CA VAL A 210 35.37 -4.19 9.19
C VAL A 210 34.60 -2.88 9.19
N ALA A 211 35.13 -1.84 8.56
CA ALA A 211 34.43 -0.57 8.40
C ALA A 211 33.49 -0.67 7.19
N SER A 212 32.21 -0.89 7.48
CA SER A 212 31.15 -1.02 6.48
C SER A 212 30.75 0.34 5.94
N GLY A 213 30.56 0.42 4.61
CA GLY A 213 29.76 1.45 3.97
C GLY A 213 28.31 1.44 4.47
N LEU A 214 27.52 2.42 4.03
CA LEU A 214 26.09 2.49 4.29
C LEU A 214 25.42 1.27 3.67
N GLN A 215 24.71 0.50 4.49
CA GLN A 215 24.23 -0.83 4.13
C GLN A 215 22.89 -0.73 3.42
N TYR A 216 22.75 -1.44 2.30
CA TYR A 216 21.50 -1.54 1.53
C TYR A 216 21.22 -2.99 1.10
N GLY A 217 20.09 -3.21 0.43
CA GLY A 217 19.63 -4.54 0.02
C GLY A 217 18.50 -5.05 0.90
N MET A 218 17.76 -6.05 0.43
CA MET A 218 16.67 -6.63 1.21
C MET A 218 15.63 -5.55 1.63
N GLY A 219 15.24 -5.47 2.91
CA GLY A 219 14.13 -4.60 3.36
C GLY A 219 14.52 -3.14 3.69
N GLU A 220 15.27 -2.47 2.81
CA GLU A 220 16.35 -1.49 3.10
C GLU A 220 16.20 -0.52 4.28
N GLN A 221 17.31 -0.38 5.02
CA GLN A 221 17.46 0.27 6.33
C GLN A 221 17.46 1.80 6.26
N LEU A 222 18.63 2.42 6.03
CA LEU A 222 18.76 3.89 6.00
C LEU A 222 17.94 4.52 4.87
N PHE A 223 17.87 3.83 3.73
CA PHE A 223 17.17 4.31 2.55
C PHE A 223 15.66 4.02 2.58
N HIS A 224 15.15 3.38 3.64
CA HIS A 224 13.74 2.98 3.77
C HIS A 224 12.77 4.12 3.45
N TYR A 225 13.07 5.31 3.99
CA TYR A 225 12.25 6.49 3.82
C TYR A 225 11.99 6.79 2.33
N TYR A 226 13.05 6.75 1.52
CA TYR A 226 12.97 7.06 0.09
C TYR A 226 12.19 6.00 -0.67
N PHE A 227 12.44 4.73 -0.39
CA PHE A 227 11.70 3.63 -1.01
C PHE A 227 10.21 3.65 -0.63
N LYS A 228 9.89 3.83 0.66
CA LYS A 228 8.51 3.93 1.15
C LYS A 228 7.76 5.12 0.54
N LYS A 229 8.39 6.31 0.50
CA LYS A 229 7.78 7.51 -0.09
C LYS A 229 7.56 7.36 -1.59
N SER A 230 8.54 6.78 -2.29
CA SER A 230 8.45 6.53 -3.74
C SER A 230 7.37 5.49 -4.05
N TRP A 231 7.32 4.42 -3.25
CA TRP A 231 6.30 3.37 -3.35
C TRP A 231 4.89 3.92 -3.16
N LEU A 232 4.65 4.73 -2.13
CA LEU A 232 3.30 5.24 -1.83
C LEU A 232 2.77 6.20 -2.91
N GLY A 233 3.65 6.87 -3.67
CA GLY A 233 3.26 7.73 -4.79
C GLY A 233 2.43 8.97 -4.42
N GLN A 234 2.30 9.29 -3.13
CA GLN A 234 1.52 10.44 -2.63
C GLN A 234 2.17 11.78 -3.00
N GLU A 235 3.50 11.80 -3.06
CA GLU A 235 4.30 12.98 -3.40
C GLU A 235 4.73 12.91 -4.87
N GLN A 236 4.50 14.00 -5.60
CA GLN A 236 4.92 14.10 -7.01
C GLN A 236 6.45 14.15 -7.15
N GLU A 237 7.15 14.67 -6.15
CA GLU A 237 8.61 14.83 -6.12
C GLU A 237 9.16 14.35 -4.78
N ILE A 238 10.18 13.48 -4.82
CA ILE A 238 10.82 12.96 -3.60
C ILE A 238 11.83 13.95 -3.06
N SER A 239 11.72 14.28 -1.77
CA SER A 239 12.55 15.27 -1.10
C SER A 239 13.97 14.75 -0.79
N ILE A 240 15.00 15.39 -1.34
CA ILE A 240 16.41 15.21 -0.98
C ILE A 240 16.82 16.36 -0.07
N PHE A 241 17.48 16.04 1.05
CA PHE A 241 17.93 17.03 2.02
C PHE A 241 19.38 17.45 1.74
N GLY A 242 19.59 18.75 1.52
CA GLY A 242 20.88 19.30 1.07
C GLY A 242 21.00 19.41 -0.45
N ASP A 243 22.24 19.53 -0.95
CA ASP A 243 22.50 19.68 -2.38
C ASP A 243 22.55 18.34 -3.14
N GLY A 244 22.65 17.23 -2.43
CA GLY A 244 22.70 15.85 -2.95
C GLY A 244 23.99 15.49 -3.67
N LYS A 245 25.04 16.33 -3.61
CA LYS A 245 26.30 16.11 -4.34
C LYS A 245 27.31 15.27 -3.58
N ASN A 246 27.04 14.98 -2.31
CA ASN A 246 27.90 14.19 -1.47
C ASN A 246 27.92 12.72 -1.92
N ILE A 247 29.11 12.14 -1.95
CA ILE A 247 29.34 10.74 -2.34
C ILE A 247 29.12 9.86 -1.12
N ILE A 248 28.21 8.89 -1.26
CA ILE A 248 27.84 7.95 -0.21
C ILE A 248 28.54 6.61 -0.45
N PRO A 249 29.50 6.20 0.39
CA PRO A 249 30.08 4.86 0.28
C PRO A 249 29.05 3.82 0.75
N THR A 250 28.62 2.94 -0.14
CA THR A 250 27.59 1.94 0.13
C THR A 250 28.13 0.51 0.10
N ILE A 251 27.37 -0.45 0.64
CA ILE A 251 27.62 -1.89 0.44
C ILE A 251 26.32 -2.68 0.56
N HIS A 252 26.11 -3.64 -0.34
CA HIS A 252 24.98 -4.54 -0.24
C HIS A 252 25.14 -5.50 0.95
N ILE A 253 24.07 -5.82 1.66
CA ILE A 253 24.14 -6.60 2.89
C ILE A 253 24.67 -8.03 2.67
N ASN A 254 24.34 -8.66 1.54
CA ASN A 254 24.89 -9.97 1.19
C ASN A 254 26.39 -9.89 0.88
N ASP A 255 26.85 -8.81 0.23
CA ASP A 255 28.27 -8.63 -0.06
C ASP A 255 29.08 -8.42 1.24
N LEU A 256 28.51 -7.66 2.20
CA LEU A 256 29.10 -7.52 3.52
C LEU A 256 29.17 -8.88 4.25
N ALA A 257 28.12 -9.70 4.15
CA ALA A 257 28.09 -11.03 4.73
C ALA A 257 29.16 -11.95 4.09
N SER A 258 29.32 -11.92 2.76
CA SER A 258 30.37 -12.63 2.03
C SER A 258 31.78 -12.19 2.45
N VAL A 259 31.99 -10.89 2.71
CA VAL A 259 33.24 -10.37 3.28
C VAL A 259 33.51 -10.96 4.67
N VAL A 260 32.51 -10.97 5.55
CA VAL A 260 32.62 -11.53 6.90
C VAL A 260 32.96 -13.02 6.85
N GLN A 261 32.26 -13.79 6.00
CA GLN A 261 32.56 -15.20 5.77
C GLN A 261 34.02 -15.40 5.34
N ASN A 262 34.50 -14.63 4.36
CA ASN A 262 35.85 -14.75 3.85
C ASN A 262 36.91 -14.40 4.92
N ILE A 263 36.62 -13.47 5.83
CA ILE A 263 37.50 -13.19 6.97
C ILE A 263 37.56 -14.39 7.92
N ILE A 264 36.42 -15.05 8.19
CA ILE A 264 36.36 -16.23 9.06
C ILE A 264 37.14 -17.42 8.49
N GLU A 265 37.10 -17.59 7.18
CA GLU A 265 37.77 -18.68 6.46
C GLU A 265 39.26 -18.44 6.28
N HIS A 266 39.66 -17.26 5.81
CA HIS A 266 41.03 -16.98 5.36
C HIS A 266 41.89 -16.26 6.40
N GLN A 267 41.28 -15.57 7.38
CA GLN A 267 41.97 -14.80 8.43
C GLN A 267 43.12 -13.92 7.89
N PRO A 268 42.80 -12.91 7.06
CA PRO A 268 43.80 -12.10 6.35
C PRO A 268 44.75 -11.35 7.30
N LYS A 269 45.96 -10.99 6.84
CA LYS A 269 46.96 -10.31 7.69
C LYS A 269 46.52 -8.94 8.25
N PRO A 270 45.91 -8.02 7.49
CA PRO A 270 45.48 -6.72 8.02
C PRO A 270 44.39 -6.87 9.10
N TYR A 271 44.46 -6.07 10.16
CA TYR A 271 43.45 -6.06 11.24
C TYR A 271 42.24 -5.16 10.93
N TYR A 272 42.38 -4.26 9.96
CA TYR A 272 41.39 -3.27 9.57
C TYR A 272 41.11 -3.40 8.09
N LEU A 273 39.83 -3.52 7.73
CA LEU A 273 39.35 -3.72 6.37
C LEU A 273 38.20 -2.74 6.13
N ILE A 274 38.18 -2.11 4.95
CA ILE A 274 37.02 -1.32 4.49
C ILE A 274 36.17 -2.23 3.63
N ALA A 275 34.86 -2.26 3.88
CA ALA A 275 33.88 -3.00 3.08
C ALA A 275 32.91 -2.00 2.44
N VAL A 276 33.19 -1.64 1.19
CA VAL A 276 32.38 -0.77 0.33
C VAL A 276 32.31 -1.40 -1.06
N ASP A 277 31.21 -1.16 -1.78
CA ASP A 277 31.10 -1.50 -3.20
C ASP A 277 32.01 -0.59 -4.07
N GLY A 278 32.09 -0.90 -5.35
CA GLY A 278 32.92 -0.15 -6.31
C GLY A 278 32.31 1.17 -6.78
N SER A 279 31.15 1.55 -6.25
CA SER A 279 30.41 2.71 -6.73
C SER A 279 30.81 4.00 -6.00
N ASN A 280 30.62 5.12 -6.69
CA ASN A 280 30.85 6.46 -6.15
C ASN A 280 29.61 7.33 -6.37
N ASN A 281 28.45 6.76 -6.06
CA ASN A 281 27.17 7.39 -6.31
C ASN A 281 26.94 8.55 -5.33
N THR A 282 26.40 9.64 -5.86
CA THR A 282 25.94 10.75 -5.02
C THR A 282 24.59 10.43 -4.39
N MET A 283 24.26 11.11 -3.29
CA MET A 283 22.94 11.00 -2.67
C MET A 283 21.82 11.34 -3.67
N GLU A 284 22.04 12.30 -4.57
CA GLU A 284 21.10 12.63 -5.64
C GLU A 284 20.88 11.48 -6.63
N GLN A 285 21.96 10.81 -7.06
CA GLN A 285 21.87 9.66 -7.96
C GLN A 285 21.13 8.49 -7.30
N ILE A 286 21.43 8.20 -6.03
CA ILE A 286 20.75 7.14 -5.26
C ILE A 286 19.25 7.42 -5.17
N VAL A 287 18.86 8.59 -4.67
CA VAL A 287 17.44 8.92 -4.48
C VAL A 287 16.70 8.99 -5.82
N LYS A 288 17.36 9.47 -6.88
CA LYS A 288 16.77 9.50 -8.22
C LYS A 288 16.55 8.11 -8.78
N ALA A 289 17.48 7.17 -8.58
CA ALA A 289 17.34 5.78 -9.02
C ALA A 289 16.12 5.13 -8.33
N VAL A 290 16.02 5.28 -7.01
CA VAL A 290 14.87 4.79 -6.23
C VAL A 290 13.56 5.42 -6.71
N ALA A 291 13.53 6.75 -6.87
CA ALA A 291 12.33 7.46 -7.31
C ALA A 291 11.91 7.07 -8.72
N SER A 292 12.86 6.74 -9.61
CA SER A 292 12.59 6.38 -11.01
C SER A 292 12.09 4.96 -11.14
N GLU A 293 12.55 4.03 -10.30
CA GLU A 293 12.09 2.63 -10.34
C GLU A 293 10.76 2.46 -9.61
N LEU A 294 10.59 3.11 -8.45
CA LEU A 294 9.41 2.92 -7.61
C LEU A 294 8.27 3.90 -7.88
N GLY A 295 8.59 5.11 -8.36
CA GLY A 295 7.65 6.24 -8.42
C GLY A 295 7.76 7.06 -9.70
N SER A 296 7.71 8.39 -9.53
CA SER A 296 7.64 9.36 -10.64
C SER A 296 9.00 9.72 -11.27
N GLY A 297 10.11 9.34 -10.64
CA GLY A 297 11.46 9.75 -11.03
C GLY A 297 11.82 11.21 -10.74
N LYS A 298 10.89 12.00 -10.18
CA LYS A 298 11.13 13.42 -9.88
C LYS A 298 11.62 13.59 -8.45
N ILE A 299 12.59 14.49 -8.29
CA ILE A 299 13.24 14.80 -7.02
C ILE A 299 13.23 16.30 -6.76
N GLN A 300 13.14 16.68 -5.49
CA GLN A 300 13.16 18.06 -5.04
C GLN A 300 14.21 18.26 -3.95
N LYS A 301 15.06 19.28 -4.07
CA LYS A 301 16.06 19.61 -3.06
C LYS A 301 15.44 20.49 -1.97
N LYS A 302 15.68 20.13 -0.71
CA LYS A 302 15.22 20.85 0.48
C LYS A 302 16.38 21.19 1.41
N PRO A 303 16.27 22.25 2.22
CA PRO A 303 17.22 22.55 3.29
C PRO A 303 17.43 21.35 4.22
N ILE A 304 18.66 21.19 4.72
CA ILE A 304 19.02 20.09 5.63
C ILE A 304 18.21 20.16 6.93
N ASP A 305 17.85 21.36 7.38
CA ASP A 305 17.06 21.57 8.60
C ASP A 305 15.70 20.87 8.56
N GLU A 306 15.12 20.69 7.36
CA GLU A 306 13.85 19.96 7.20
C GLU A 306 14.00 18.45 7.42
N ALA A 307 15.20 17.88 7.29
CA ALA A 307 15.45 16.46 7.57
C ALA A 307 15.13 16.13 9.03
N TYR A 308 15.40 17.06 9.96
CA TYR A 308 15.13 16.87 11.39
C TYR A 308 13.64 16.94 11.74
N LEU A 309 12.78 17.38 10.81
CA LEU A 309 11.33 17.38 10.98
C LEU A 309 10.70 16.05 10.53
N VAL A 310 11.45 15.21 9.82
CA VAL A 310 11.00 13.90 9.37
C VAL A 310 11.10 12.91 10.53
N GLN A 311 9.95 12.40 10.97
CA GLN A 311 9.86 11.47 12.11
C GLN A 311 10.59 10.15 11.87
N ASP A 312 10.77 9.76 10.61
CA ASP A 312 11.42 8.51 10.21
C ASP A 312 12.96 8.56 10.32
N PHE A 313 13.56 9.72 10.62
CA PHE A 313 15.02 9.86 10.71
C PHE A 313 15.52 10.11 12.13
N SER A 314 16.55 9.35 12.53
CA SER A 314 17.39 9.66 13.67
C SER A 314 18.53 10.62 13.30
N VAL A 315 19.11 11.30 14.29
CA VAL A 315 20.25 12.20 14.07
C VAL A 315 21.45 11.47 13.47
N ALA A 316 21.71 10.23 13.90
CA ALA A 316 22.82 9.43 13.36
C ALA A 316 22.60 9.04 11.89
N GLU A 317 21.36 8.80 11.48
CA GLU A 317 21.00 8.51 10.10
C GLU A 317 21.14 9.76 9.22
N ILE A 318 20.71 10.93 9.70
CA ILE A 318 20.92 12.21 9.02
C ILE A 318 22.42 12.47 8.83
N ASP A 319 23.22 12.34 9.89
CA ASP A 319 24.68 12.48 9.82
C ASP A 319 25.30 11.54 8.77
N SER A 320 24.80 10.30 8.70
CA SER A 320 25.27 9.28 7.77
C SER A 320 24.89 9.59 6.32
N MET A 321 23.69 10.12 6.07
CA MET A 321 23.26 10.57 4.74
C MET A 321 23.99 11.83 4.25
N LEU A 322 24.61 12.60 5.16
CA LEU A 322 25.41 13.79 4.83
C LEU A 322 26.90 13.49 4.65
N VAL A 323 27.30 12.23 4.79
CA VAL A 323 28.69 11.83 4.58
C VAL A 323 29.13 12.13 3.15
N ASN A 324 30.38 12.55 2.97
CA ASN A 324 30.98 12.77 1.65
C ASN A 324 32.34 12.08 1.61
N LEU A 325 32.35 10.81 1.24
CA LEU A 325 33.55 9.98 1.24
C LEU A 325 33.62 9.17 -0.05
N ARG A 326 34.73 9.32 -0.77
CA ARG A 326 35.13 8.41 -1.84
C ARG A 326 36.04 7.36 -1.23
N MET A 327 35.69 6.08 -1.30
CA MET A 327 36.44 5.01 -0.62
C MET A 327 36.68 3.83 -1.54
N GLU A 328 37.76 3.09 -1.31
CA GLU A 328 38.03 1.85 -2.02
C GLU A 328 38.49 0.74 -1.07
N ALA A 329 37.85 -0.42 -1.19
CA ALA A 329 38.14 -1.64 -0.42
C ALA A 329 39.36 -2.42 -0.99
N VAL A 330 40.55 -1.80 -0.94
CA VAL A 330 41.76 -2.32 -1.59
C VAL A 330 42.19 -3.68 -1.02
N HIS A 331 42.18 -3.88 0.30
CA HIS A 331 42.56 -5.18 0.86
C HIS A 331 41.55 -6.28 0.49
N ILE A 332 40.26 -6.00 0.50
CA ILE A 332 39.23 -7.01 0.18
C ILE A 332 39.40 -7.48 -1.27
N LYS A 333 39.49 -6.55 -2.23
CA LYS A 333 39.69 -6.88 -3.65
C LYS A 333 40.99 -7.66 -3.92
N LYS A 334 42.06 -7.38 -3.16
CA LYS A 334 43.36 -8.06 -3.32
C LYS A 334 43.44 -9.41 -2.62
N LEU A 335 42.77 -9.58 -1.48
CA LEU A 335 42.93 -10.74 -0.60
C LEU A 335 41.88 -11.83 -0.81
N PHE A 336 40.72 -11.48 -1.36
CA PHE A 336 39.60 -12.40 -1.53
C PHE A 336 39.15 -12.45 -2.99
N SER A 337 38.68 -13.62 -3.41
CA SER A 337 37.96 -13.82 -4.67
C SER A 337 36.47 -13.90 -4.35
N LEU A 338 35.82 -12.74 -4.27
CA LEU A 338 34.39 -12.62 -3.94
C LEU A 338 33.56 -12.62 -5.22
N SER A 339 32.45 -13.36 -5.23
CA SER A 339 31.33 -13.16 -6.15
C SER A 339 30.45 -12.03 -5.61
N TRP A 340 30.74 -10.81 -6.04
CA TRP A 340 29.95 -9.64 -5.66
C TRP A 340 28.56 -9.71 -6.29
N LEU A 341 27.52 -9.51 -5.48
CA LEU A 341 26.15 -9.36 -5.97
C LEU A 341 25.94 -7.97 -6.56
N CYS A 342 26.44 -6.93 -5.89
CA CYS A 342 26.28 -5.54 -6.31
C CYS A 342 27.63 -4.81 -6.39
N GLU A 343 28.57 -5.31 -7.20
CA GLU A 343 29.91 -4.72 -7.35
C GLU A 343 29.86 -3.23 -7.75
N PHE A 344 28.95 -2.88 -8.66
CA PHE A 344 28.77 -1.52 -9.18
C PHE A 344 27.81 -0.66 -8.33
N GLY A 345 27.40 -1.15 -7.17
CA GLY A 345 26.61 -0.42 -6.18
C GLY A 345 25.10 -0.38 -6.44
N LEU A 346 24.41 0.39 -5.59
CA LEU A 346 22.94 0.45 -5.53
C LEU A 346 22.28 0.97 -6.82
N VAL A 347 22.85 1.98 -7.46
CA VAL A 347 22.22 2.64 -8.63
C VAL A 347 22.14 1.72 -9.84
N GLU A 348 23.23 1.02 -10.16
CA GLU A 348 23.27 0.08 -11.30
C GLU A 348 22.45 -1.19 -11.03
N ASN A 349 22.25 -1.55 -9.76
CA ASN A 349 21.53 -2.76 -9.36
C ASN A 349 20.14 -2.45 -8.76
N ILE A 350 19.56 -1.28 -9.08
CA ILE A 350 18.34 -0.81 -8.41
C ILE A 350 17.14 -1.74 -8.62
N GLU A 351 17.00 -2.34 -9.80
CA GLU A 351 15.91 -3.28 -10.11
C GLU A 351 15.95 -4.51 -9.18
N LEU A 352 17.14 -5.09 -8.99
CA LEU A 352 17.35 -6.23 -8.09
C LEU A 352 17.02 -5.83 -6.64
N VAL A 353 17.53 -4.69 -6.18
CA VAL A 353 17.30 -4.24 -4.80
C VAL A 353 15.83 -3.93 -4.55
N VAL A 354 15.12 -3.34 -5.52
CA VAL A 354 13.68 -3.10 -5.43
C VAL A 354 12.90 -4.41 -5.36
N GLU A 355 13.30 -5.43 -6.11
CA GLU A 355 12.65 -6.74 -6.05
C GLU A 355 12.87 -7.41 -4.69
N GLU A 356 14.09 -7.38 -4.16
CA GLU A 356 14.40 -7.86 -2.81
C GLU A 356 13.56 -7.13 -1.75
N TYR A 357 13.43 -5.81 -1.87
CA TYR A 357 12.61 -5.00 -0.98
C TYR A 357 11.15 -5.43 -0.97
N ARG A 358 10.59 -5.63 -2.17
CA ARG A 358 9.20 -6.06 -2.35
C ARG A 358 8.95 -7.42 -1.70
N GLN A 359 9.85 -8.37 -1.94
CA GLN A 359 9.74 -9.71 -1.38
C GLN A 359 9.83 -9.71 0.14
N VAL A 360 10.82 -9.00 0.70
CA VAL A 360 11.05 -8.95 2.15
C VAL A 360 9.89 -8.28 2.90
N ARG A 361 9.28 -7.25 2.31
CA ARG A 361 8.21 -6.47 2.95
C ARG A 361 6.81 -7.00 2.60
N GLY A 362 6.70 -8.01 1.74
CA GLY A 362 5.42 -8.50 1.24
C GLY A 362 4.66 -7.48 0.37
N LEU A 363 5.39 -6.55 -0.27
CA LEU A 363 4.83 -5.51 -1.14
C LEU A 363 4.68 -6.06 -2.56
N LEU A 364 3.75 -6.98 -2.73
CA LEU A 364 3.50 -7.65 -4.00
C LEU A 364 2.26 -7.05 -4.68
N PRO A 365 2.33 -6.79 -6.00
CA PRO A 365 1.25 -6.16 -6.74
C PRO A 365 0.03 -7.07 -6.76
N ILE A 366 -1.15 -6.51 -6.48
CA ILE A 366 -2.41 -7.22 -6.63
C ILE A 366 -3.07 -6.74 -7.92
N ARG A 367 -3.32 -7.66 -8.84
CA ARG A 367 -3.89 -7.35 -10.17
C ARG A 367 -5.24 -8.03 -10.30
N LEU A 368 -6.28 -7.22 -10.39
CA LEU A 368 -7.64 -7.70 -10.53
C LEU A 368 -8.24 -7.26 -11.86
N CYS A 369 -9.10 -8.09 -12.43
CA CYS A 369 -9.98 -7.74 -13.54
C CYS A 369 -11.42 -7.93 -13.10
N VAL A 370 -12.28 -6.93 -13.32
CA VAL A 370 -13.71 -6.97 -12.93
C VAL A 370 -14.58 -6.94 -14.19
N LEU A 371 -15.29 -8.04 -14.42
CA LEU A 371 -16.13 -8.30 -15.59
C LEU A 371 -17.59 -8.52 -15.20
N GLY A 372 -18.49 -8.54 -16.18
CA GLY A 372 -19.92 -8.75 -16.00
C GLY A 372 -20.81 -7.88 -16.91
N PRO A 373 -22.14 -7.97 -16.80
CA PRO A 373 -23.07 -7.26 -17.68
C PRO A 373 -23.10 -5.75 -17.42
N PRO A 374 -23.63 -4.94 -18.36
CA PRO A 374 -23.81 -3.49 -18.14
C PRO A 374 -24.75 -3.22 -16.95
N ALA A 375 -24.54 -2.08 -16.27
CA ALA A 375 -25.31 -1.63 -15.10
C ALA A 375 -25.26 -2.47 -13.81
N VAL A 376 -24.56 -3.61 -13.79
CA VAL A 376 -24.48 -4.50 -12.60
C VAL A 376 -23.78 -3.86 -11.39
N GLY A 377 -22.88 -2.89 -11.62
CA GLY A 377 -22.16 -2.16 -10.57
C GLY A 377 -20.65 -2.39 -10.52
N LYS A 378 -20.03 -2.90 -11.59
CA LYS A 378 -18.58 -3.15 -11.69
C LYS A 378 -17.75 -1.98 -11.21
N SER A 379 -17.92 -0.80 -11.79
CA SER A 379 -17.16 0.39 -11.39
C SER A 379 -17.36 0.79 -9.93
N THR A 380 -18.51 0.47 -9.31
CA THR A 380 -18.71 0.69 -7.87
C THR A 380 -17.91 -0.30 -7.04
N VAL A 381 -17.87 -1.57 -7.44
CA VAL A 381 -17.07 -2.61 -6.78
C VAL A 381 -15.57 -2.35 -7.00
N SER A 382 -15.15 -2.08 -8.24
CA SER A 382 -13.76 -1.75 -8.59
C SER A 382 -13.22 -0.59 -7.76
N LYS A 383 -13.99 0.50 -7.60
CA LYS A 383 -13.59 1.63 -6.74
C LYS A 383 -13.42 1.22 -5.28
N LYS A 384 -14.33 0.41 -4.74
CA LYS A 384 -14.21 -0.11 -3.36
C LYS A 384 -13.01 -1.03 -3.17
N ILE A 385 -12.69 -1.86 -4.17
CA ILE A 385 -11.48 -2.69 -4.16
C ILE A 385 -10.25 -1.78 -4.17
N CYS A 386 -10.20 -0.78 -5.06
CA CYS A 386 -9.09 0.18 -5.12
C CYS A 386 -8.90 0.92 -3.80
N GLU A 387 -9.97 1.35 -3.14
CA GLU A 387 -9.92 2.00 -1.82
C GLU A 387 -9.38 1.06 -0.74
N HIS A 388 -9.87 -0.19 -0.69
CA HIS A 388 -9.50 -1.16 0.35
C HIS A 388 -8.05 -1.64 0.21
N TYR A 389 -7.61 -1.91 -1.02
CA TYR A 389 -6.28 -2.45 -1.31
C TYR A 389 -5.25 -1.37 -1.69
N LYS A 390 -5.66 -0.10 -1.78
CA LYS A 390 -4.84 1.04 -2.26
C LYS A 390 -4.25 0.75 -3.64
N LEU A 391 -5.10 0.37 -4.61
CA LEU A 391 -4.73 0.03 -5.98
C LEU A 391 -5.17 1.10 -6.99
N HIS A 392 -4.58 1.06 -8.18
CA HIS A 392 -4.96 1.94 -9.29
C HIS A 392 -6.23 1.45 -9.99
N HIS A 393 -7.26 2.29 -10.06
CA HIS A 393 -8.45 2.01 -10.87
C HIS A 393 -8.15 2.33 -12.33
N ILE A 394 -8.20 1.31 -13.20
CA ILE A 394 -7.88 1.45 -14.62
C ILE A 394 -9.14 1.18 -15.43
N THR A 395 -9.55 2.19 -16.22
CA THR A 395 -10.59 2.05 -17.24
C THR A 395 -10.01 2.42 -18.60
N LEU A 396 -10.50 1.79 -19.67
CA LEU A 396 -10.04 2.09 -21.03
C LEU A 396 -10.28 3.58 -21.37
N LYS A 397 -11.45 4.12 -21.02
CA LYS A 397 -11.84 5.50 -21.30
C LYS A 397 -10.94 6.52 -20.58
N ASP A 398 -10.71 6.31 -19.29
CA ASP A 398 -9.90 7.24 -18.50
C ASP A 398 -8.45 7.23 -18.98
N THR A 399 -7.91 6.03 -19.26
CA THR A 399 -6.54 5.87 -19.77
C THR A 399 -6.33 6.60 -21.09
N ILE A 400 -7.25 6.44 -22.05
CA ILE A 400 -7.17 7.15 -23.33
C ILE A 400 -7.25 8.66 -23.12
N SER A 401 -8.19 9.15 -22.29
CA SER A 401 -8.35 10.57 -22.01
C SER A 401 -7.12 11.21 -21.34
N GLU A 402 -6.48 10.46 -20.43
CA GLU A 402 -5.26 10.86 -19.75
C GLU A 402 -4.10 10.96 -20.75
N THR A 403 -3.92 9.93 -21.58
CA THR A 403 -2.88 9.91 -22.63
C THR A 403 -3.06 11.04 -23.64
N ILE A 404 -4.30 11.30 -24.10
CA ILE A 404 -4.59 12.45 -24.98
C ILE A 404 -4.17 13.76 -24.31
N SER A 405 -4.49 13.94 -23.03
CA SER A 405 -4.12 15.14 -22.28
C SER A 405 -2.61 15.31 -22.12
N GLN A 406 -1.89 14.20 -21.91
CA GLN A 406 -0.42 14.18 -21.82
C GLN A 406 0.23 14.52 -23.17
N LEU A 407 -0.24 13.93 -24.26
CA LEU A 407 0.23 14.21 -25.62
C LEU A 407 -0.03 15.68 -26.00
N GLU A 408 -1.21 16.24 -25.69
CA GLU A 408 -1.51 17.65 -25.90
C GLU A 408 -0.55 18.59 -25.14
N ALA A 409 -0.19 18.23 -23.91
CA ALA A 409 0.76 19.00 -23.11
C ALA A 409 2.18 18.90 -23.65
N ALA A 410 2.59 17.73 -24.14
CA ALA A 410 3.90 17.50 -24.77
C ALA A 410 4.04 18.33 -26.06
N VAL A 411 3.03 18.29 -26.94
CA VAL A 411 2.99 19.09 -28.18
C VAL A 411 3.07 20.59 -27.88
N LYS A 412 2.40 21.08 -26.82
CA LYS A 412 2.45 22.49 -26.41
C LYS A 412 3.80 22.93 -25.83
N LYS A 413 4.60 21.99 -25.31
CA LYS A 413 5.89 22.26 -24.64
C LYS A 413 7.12 21.91 -25.48
N ALA A 414 6.94 21.35 -26.68
CA ALA A 414 8.04 20.91 -27.52
C ALA A 414 8.93 22.10 -27.98
N ASP A 415 10.25 21.95 -27.80
CA ASP A 415 11.28 22.87 -28.29
C ASP A 415 11.37 22.77 -29.83
N PRO A 416 11.68 23.83 -30.59
CA PRO A 416 11.67 23.81 -32.06
C PRO A 416 12.64 22.83 -32.72
N ASP A 417 13.60 22.29 -31.96
CA ASP A 417 14.67 21.40 -32.43
C ASP A 417 14.38 19.90 -32.24
N ALA A 418 13.31 19.52 -31.52
CA ALA A 418 12.90 18.11 -31.32
C ALA A 418 11.75 17.70 -32.27
N LYS A 419 12.00 17.81 -33.59
CA LYS A 419 10.95 17.64 -34.61
C LYS A 419 10.38 16.23 -34.73
N ASP A 420 11.19 15.20 -34.48
CA ASP A 420 10.78 13.81 -34.74
C ASP A 420 9.81 13.29 -33.66
N SER A 421 10.10 13.51 -32.37
CA SER A 421 9.21 13.10 -31.26
C SER A 421 7.90 13.89 -31.21
N ALA A 422 7.91 15.17 -31.60
CA ALA A 422 6.70 15.96 -31.66
C ALA A 422 5.76 15.51 -32.80
N ALA A 423 6.31 15.08 -33.94
CA ALA A 423 5.53 14.58 -35.06
C ALA A 423 4.83 13.25 -34.73
N GLU A 424 5.55 12.31 -34.12
CA GLU A 424 4.99 11.01 -33.67
C GLU A 424 3.88 11.21 -32.61
N ALA A 425 4.09 12.11 -31.64
CA ALA A 425 3.09 12.44 -30.64
C ALA A 425 1.84 13.09 -31.26
N GLN A 426 2.00 13.85 -32.35
CA GLN A 426 0.90 14.49 -33.06
C GLN A 426 0.07 13.48 -33.86
N GLU A 427 0.73 12.50 -34.48
CA GLU A 427 0.09 11.42 -35.25
C GLU A 427 -0.74 10.49 -34.35
N LEU A 428 -0.16 10.03 -33.23
CA LEU A 428 -0.86 9.24 -32.21
C LEU A 428 -2.03 10.00 -31.58
N LEU A 429 -1.91 11.33 -31.44
CA LEU A 429 -2.99 12.15 -30.91
C LEU A 429 -4.15 12.26 -31.92
N SER A 430 -3.87 12.41 -33.22
CA SER A 430 -4.91 12.40 -34.25
C SER A 430 -5.63 11.06 -34.31
N SER A 431 -4.89 9.96 -34.29
CA SER A 431 -5.46 8.62 -34.40
C SER A 431 -6.36 8.27 -33.19
N LEU A 432 -5.94 8.61 -31.96
CA LEU A 432 -6.76 8.43 -30.76
C LEU A 432 -8.01 9.32 -30.71
N LYS A 433 -7.97 10.52 -31.31
CA LYS A 433 -9.14 11.41 -31.40
C LYS A 433 -10.15 10.92 -32.43
N ASP A 434 -9.67 10.49 -33.59
CA ASP A 434 -10.51 9.93 -34.66
C ASP A 434 -11.16 8.60 -34.22
N ALA A 435 -10.43 7.79 -33.45
CA ALA A 435 -10.93 6.57 -32.80
C ALA A 435 -12.05 6.84 -31.78
N GLY A 436 -12.07 8.02 -31.15
CA GLY A 436 -13.13 8.42 -30.22
C GLY A 436 -14.47 8.76 -30.91
N GLU A 437 -14.44 9.06 -32.21
CA GLU A 437 -15.62 9.44 -33.00
C GLU A 437 -16.26 8.24 -33.73
N GLN A 438 -15.49 7.20 -34.02
CA GLN A 438 -15.97 5.95 -34.64
C GLN A 438 -16.32 4.91 -33.57
N ASN A 439 -17.60 4.81 -33.19
CA ASN A 439 -18.11 3.93 -32.12
C ASN A 439 -18.07 2.40 -32.44
N GLU A 440 -17.33 1.94 -33.43
CA GLU A 440 -17.31 0.54 -33.86
C GLU A 440 -15.90 -0.08 -33.78
N GLY A 441 -15.56 -0.57 -32.57
CA GLY A 441 -14.37 -1.40 -32.32
C GLY A 441 -13.34 -0.73 -31.40
N VAL A 442 -12.66 -1.55 -30.60
CA VAL A 442 -11.43 -1.10 -29.91
C VAL A 442 -10.31 -1.27 -30.92
N LEU A 443 -9.58 -0.20 -31.22
CA LEU A 443 -8.45 -0.21 -32.16
C LEU A 443 -7.17 -0.65 -31.43
N ASP A 444 -6.25 -1.28 -32.17
CA ASP A 444 -4.93 -1.75 -31.67
C ASP A 444 -4.16 -0.65 -30.91
N GLU A 445 -4.30 0.61 -31.34
CA GLU A 445 -3.67 1.75 -30.68
C GLU A 445 -4.23 2.02 -29.27
N GLN A 446 -5.53 1.80 -29.06
CA GLN A 446 -6.15 1.92 -27.74
C GLN A 446 -5.69 0.81 -26.81
N LEU A 447 -5.49 -0.40 -27.34
CA LEU A 447 -4.92 -1.53 -26.62
C LEU A 447 -3.47 -1.28 -26.24
N LYS A 448 -2.67 -0.73 -27.16
CA LYS A 448 -1.29 -0.32 -26.91
C LYS A 448 -1.20 0.70 -25.77
N VAL A 449 -2.02 1.75 -25.81
CA VAL A 449 -2.09 2.77 -24.75
C VAL A 449 -2.46 2.14 -23.39
N LEU A 450 -3.41 1.20 -23.38
CA LEU A 450 -3.77 0.49 -22.16
C LEU A 450 -2.61 -0.39 -21.67
N LYS A 451 -1.95 -1.14 -22.55
CA LYS A 451 -0.79 -1.99 -22.22
C LYS A 451 0.36 -1.16 -21.64
N ASP A 452 0.64 0.00 -22.20
CA ASP A 452 1.63 0.95 -21.69
C ASP A 452 1.26 1.45 -20.28
N LYS A 453 -0.02 1.74 -20.03
CA LYS A 453 -0.50 2.11 -18.69
C LYS A 453 -0.35 0.97 -17.68
N LEU A 454 -0.65 -0.27 -18.06
CA LEU A 454 -0.47 -1.44 -17.19
C LEU A 454 1.02 -1.71 -16.90
N MET A 455 1.92 -1.33 -17.82
CA MET A 455 3.37 -1.42 -17.67
C MET A 455 4.00 -0.23 -16.94
N SER A 456 3.23 0.80 -16.57
CA SER A 456 3.74 1.91 -15.79
C SER A 456 4.14 1.50 -14.37
N ASN A 457 5.09 2.22 -13.76
CA ASN A 457 5.61 1.93 -12.41
C ASN A 457 4.50 1.76 -11.35
N PRO A 458 3.48 2.65 -11.27
CA PRO A 458 2.44 2.49 -10.25
C PRO A 458 1.66 1.17 -10.39
N CYS A 459 1.37 0.74 -11.61
CA CYS A 459 0.69 -0.52 -11.90
C CYS A 459 1.60 -1.75 -11.70
N ARG A 460 2.88 -1.66 -12.10
CA ARG A 460 3.87 -2.75 -11.88
C ARG A 460 4.17 -2.98 -10.41
N ASN A 461 4.25 -1.90 -9.64
CA ASN A 461 4.67 -1.93 -8.25
C ASN A 461 3.49 -2.27 -7.33
N GLN A 462 2.42 -1.47 -7.34
CA GLN A 462 1.28 -1.65 -6.44
C GLN A 462 0.23 -2.63 -6.99
N GLY A 463 0.11 -2.73 -8.31
CA GLY A 463 -0.99 -3.43 -8.97
C GLY A 463 -2.13 -2.49 -9.38
N PHE A 464 -3.21 -3.09 -9.87
CA PHE A 464 -4.33 -2.37 -10.48
C PHE A 464 -5.63 -3.17 -10.43
N VAL A 465 -6.74 -2.47 -10.63
CA VAL A 465 -8.06 -3.06 -10.91
C VAL A 465 -8.49 -2.60 -12.30
N LEU A 466 -8.54 -3.54 -13.24
CA LEU A 466 -9.00 -3.32 -14.60
C LEU A 466 -10.53 -3.48 -14.63
N ASP A 467 -11.24 -2.41 -14.96
CA ASP A 467 -12.70 -2.32 -14.89
C ASP A 467 -13.34 -2.42 -16.28
N ASP A 468 -14.26 -3.38 -16.45
CA ASP A 468 -15.08 -3.59 -17.67
C ASP A 468 -14.25 -3.83 -18.96
N PHE A 469 -13.05 -4.40 -18.83
CA PHE A 469 -12.18 -4.77 -19.95
C PHE A 469 -11.29 -5.97 -19.58
N PRO A 470 -10.97 -6.90 -20.50
CA PRO A 470 -11.38 -7.01 -21.92
C PRO A 470 -12.84 -7.48 -22.12
N LYS A 471 -13.38 -7.36 -23.34
CA LYS A 471 -14.77 -7.74 -23.69
C LYS A 471 -14.90 -8.92 -24.65
N THR A 472 -13.82 -9.27 -25.36
CA THR A 472 -13.75 -10.41 -26.28
C THR A 472 -12.48 -11.20 -26.05
N TYR A 473 -12.47 -12.46 -26.48
CA TYR A 473 -11.29 -13.32 -26.41
C TYR A 473 -10.07 -12.70 -27.12
N GLU A 474 -10.27 -12.16 -28.33
CA GLU A 474 -9.21 -11.49 -29.10
C GLU A 474 -8.57 -10.31 -28.35
N GLN A 475 -9.40 -9.48 -27.69
CA GLN A 475 -8.91 -8.35 -26.89
C GLN A 475 -8.10 -8.81 -25.67
N ALA A 476 -8.53 -9.90 -25.03
CA ALA A 476 -7.81 -10.47 -23.90
C ALA A 476 -6.45 -11.02 -24.35
N LYS A 477 -6.45 -11.72 -25.48
CA LYS A 477 -5.25 -12.26 -26.11
C LYS A 477 -4.25 -11.15 -26.45
N GLU A 478 -4.66 -10.13 -27.19
CA GLU A 478 -3.76 -9.03 -27.59
C GLU A 478 -3.20 -8.23 -26.39
N LEU A 479 -4.02 -8.03 -25.35
CA LEU A 479 -3.60 -7.29 -24.16
C LEU A 479 -2.57 -8.05 -23.31
N PHE A 480 -2.76 -9.37 -23.12
CA PHE A 480 -2.00 -10.15 -22.14
C PHE A 480 -0.94 -11.09 -22.75
N GLU A 481 -1.03 -11.42 -24.03
CA GLU A 481 -0.03 -12.25 -24.74
C GLU A 481 1.27 -11.45 -24.99
N VAL A 482 2.41 -12.15 -24.97
CA VAL A 482 3.73 -11.58 -25.27
C VAL A 482 4.07 -11.89 -26.71
N GLU A 483 4.57 -10.92 -27.46
CA GLU A 483 5.25 -11.22 -28.73
C GLU A 483 6.55 -11.96 -28.42
N GLU A 484 6.68 -13.20 -28.90
CA GLU A 484 7.82 -14.10 -28.67
C GLU A 484 9.15 -13.45 -29.10
N HIS A 485 9.84 -12.76 -28.18
CA HIS A 485 11.17 -12.23 -28.45
C HIS A 485 12.27 -12.66 -27.48
N ASP A 486 11.95 -13.25 -26.33
CA ASP A 486 12.96 -13.75 -25.37
C ASP A 486 12.77 -15.24 -25.11
N GLY A 487 13.71 -16.05 -25.64
CA GLY A 487 13.69 -17.51 -25.65
C GLY A 487 13.90 -18.20 -24.29
N ALA A 488 13.15 -17.84 -23.25
CA ALA A 488 13.18 -18.53 -21.96
C ALA A 488 11.77 -18.66 -21.33
N SER A 489 11.37 -19.92 -21.12
CA SER A 489 10.19 -20.42 -20.37
C SER A 489 8.82 -20.51 -21.08
N GLN A 490 8.13 -21.64 -20.84
CA GLN A 490 6.99 -22.22 -21.56
C GLN A 490 5.62 -21.52 -21.35
N THR A 491 5.57 -20.23 -21.03
CA THR A 491 4.27 -19.51 -20.86
C THR A 491 4.18 -18.35 -21.84
N SER A 492 3.20 -18.36 -22.75
CA SER A 492 3.02 -17.39 -23.86
C SER A 492 2.51 -16.00 -23.45
N TYR A 493 2.42 -15.68 -22.15
CA TYR A 493 1.74 -14.47 -21.64
C TYR A 493 2.56 -13.70 -20.59
N SER A 494 2.32 -12.38 -20.52
CA SER A 494 3.12 -11.48 -19.69
C SER A 494 2.71 -11.57 -18.23
N ARG A 495 3.50 -12.32 -17.44
CA ARG A 495 3.37 -12.35 -15.98
C ARG A 495 3.43 -10.98 -15.31
N LYS A 496 3.78 -9.89 -16.00
CA LYS A 496 3.79 -8.52 -15.47
C LYS A 496 2.42 -7.81 -15.59
N VAL A 497 1.62 -8.10 -16.61
CA VAL A 497 0.30 -7.45 -16.82
C VAL A 497 -0.90 -8.37 -16.65
N THR A 498 -0.73 -9.69 -16.68
CA THR A 498 -1.87 -10.61 -16.50
C THR A 498 -2.45 -10.52 -15.08
N PRO A 499 -3.78 -10.38 -14.90
CA PRO A 499 -4.44 -10.38 -13.59
C PRO A 499 -4.17 -11.67 -12.80
N GLU A 500 -4.07 -11.56 -11.47
CA GLU A 500 -4.05 -12.71 -10.55
C GLU A 500 -5.48 -13.17 -10.23
N PHE A 501 -6.43 -12.23 -10.20
CA PHE A 501 -7.82 -12.49 -9.88
C PHE A 501 -8.76 -11.92 -10.93
N VAL A 502 -9.71 -12.72 -11.40
CA VAL A 502 -10.79 -12.29 -12.29
C VAL A 502 -12.11 -12.40 -11.54
N LEU A 503 -12.79 -11.28 -11.37
CA LEU A 503 -14.07 -11.18 -10.65
C LEU A 503 -15.19 -10.99 -11.67
N TYR A 504 -16.10 -11.96 -11.77
CA TYR A 504 -17.23 -11.89 -12.68
C TYR A 504 -18.50 -11.59 -11.88
N LEU A 505 -19.04 -10.38 -12.04
CA LEU A 505 -20.32 -10.00 -11.45
C LEU A 505 -21.46 -10.49 -12.35
N ASP A 506 -22.38 -11.31 -11.83
CA ASP A 506 -23.54 -11.76 -12.58
C ASP A 506 -24.87 -11.29 -11.96
N ALA A 507 -25.85 -11.02 -12.81
CA ALA A 507 -27.20 -10.65 -12.41
C ALA A 507 -28.21 -10.93 -13.53
N SER A 508 -29.47 -11.15 -13.13
CA SER A 508 -30.57 -11.35 -14.07
C SER A 508 -30.90 -10.09 -14.88
N ASP A 509 -31.35 -10.25 -16.12
CA ASP A 509 -31.75 -9.13 -16.99
C ASP A 509 -32.88 -8.30 -16.36
N SER A 510 -33.84 -8.94 -15.68
CA SER A 510 -34.91 -8.25 -14.95
C SER A 510 -34.37 -7.33 -13.86
N PHE A 511 -33.34 -7.79 -13.12
CA PHE A 511 -32.71 -6.99 -12.08
C PHE A 511 -31.96 -5.80 -12.68
N LEU A 512 -31.21 -6.01 -13.76
CA LEU A 512 -30.46 -4.94 -14.43
C LEU A 512 -31.40 -3.88 -15.01
N MET A 513 -32.50 -4.29 -15.62
CA MET A 513 -33.52 -3.38 -16.14
C MET A 513 -34.17 -2.56 -15.04
N ASP A 514 -34.63 -3.19 -13.95
CA ASP A 514 -35.21 -2.50 -12.79
C ASP A 514 -34.22 -1.51 -12.17
N ARG A 515 -32.96 -1.91 -12.04
CA ARG A 515 -31.89 -1.05 -11.53
C ARG A 515 -31.69 0.19 -12.40
N VAL A 516 -31.65 0.05 -13.73
CA VAL A 516 -31.51 1.19 -14.65
C VAL A 516 -32.73 2.12 -14.60
N MET A 517 -33.94 1.57 -14.50
CA MET A 517 -35.17 2.37 -14.37
C MET A 517 -35.18 3.23 -13.09
N ASN A 518 -34.58 2.73 -12.02
CA ASN A 518 -34.51 3.41 -10.72
C ASN A 518 -33.27 4.33 -10.58
N LEU A 519 -32.43 4.47 -11.61
CA LEU A 519 -31.28 5.38 -11.58
C LEU A 519 -31.70 6.85 -11.79
N PRO A 520 -31.04 7.81 -11.14
CA PRO A 520 -31.18 9.23 -11.46
C PRO A 520 -30.86 9.52 -12.93
N GLU A 521 -31.64 10.38 -13.57
CA GLU A 521 -31.51 10.72 -15.00
C GLU A 521 -30.11 11.21 -15.38
N ARG A 522 -29.44 11.93 -14.46
CA ARG A 522 -28.04 12.35 -14.63
C ARG A 522 -27.10 11.15 -14.89
N LEU A 523 -27.22 10.08 -14.11
CA LEU A 523 -26.38 8.89 -14.24
C LEU A 523 -26.75 8.07 -15.49
N VAL A 524 -28.03 8.11 -15.90
CA VAL A 524 -28.49 7.48 -17.14
C VAL A 524 -27.84 8.14 -18.35
N GLN A 525 -27.78 9.47 -18.38
CA GLN A 525 -27.11 10.23 -19.45
C GLN A 525 -25.58 10.00 -19.43
N GLU A 526 -24.96 10.09 -18.25
CA GLU A 526 -23.51 9.93 -18.08
C GLU A 526 -23.00 8.56 -18.54
N HIS A 527 -23.73 7.48 -18.21
CA HIS A 527 -23.34 6.12 -18.60
C HIS A 527 -23.94 5.65 -19.94
N SER A 528 -24.71 6.51 -20.61
CA SER A 528 -25.45 6.19 -21.84
C SER A 528 -26.39 4.98 -21.66
N TYR A 529 -27.14 4.96 -20.57
CA TYR A 529 -28.16 3.94 -20.26
C TYR A 529 -29.55 4.30 -20.77
N GLU A 530 -29.63 5.10 -21.83
CA GLU A 530 -30.88 5.30 -22.56
C GLU A 530 -31.43 3.94 -23.00
N PRO A 531 -32.76 3.71 -22.93
CA PRO A 531 -33.35 2.37 -23.05
C PRO A 531 -32.88 1.58 -24.28
N GLU A 532 -32.81 2.21 -25.45
CA GLU A 532 -32.39 1.54 -26.69
C GLU A 532 -30.91 1.16 -26.68
N LEU A 533 -30.03 2.04 -26.19
CA LEU A 533 -28.59 1.82 -26.13
C LEU A 533 -28.24 0.77 -25.07
N PHE A 534 -28.91 0.81 -23.92
CA PHE A 534 -28.73 -0.16 -22.85
C PHE A 534 -29.13 -1.57 -23.30
N LEU A 535 -30.32 -1.72 -23.92
CA LEU A 535 -30.79 -3.02 -24.42
C LEU A 535 -29.86 -3.58 -25.50
N LYS A 536 -29.36 -2.74 -26.41
CA LYS A 536 -28.36 -3.16 -27.42
C LYS A 536 -27.07 -3.65 -26.77
N ARG A 537 -26.54 -2.95 -25.77
CA ARG A 537 -25.32 -3.36 -25.04
C ARG A 537 -25.52 -4.66 -24.26
N LEU A 538 -26.68 -4.82 -23.61
CA LEU A 538 -27.01 -6.04 -22.88
C LEU A 538 -27.16 -7.23 -23.84
N ALA A 539 -27.85 -7.06 -24.97
CA ALA A 539 -27.99 -8.10 -25.98
C ALA A 539 -26.63 -8.55 -26.53
N ARG A 540 -25.77 -7.59 -26.92
CA ARG A 540 -24.41 -7.88 -27.40
C ARG A 540 -23.58 -8.61 -26.35
N PHE A 541 -23.69 -8.23 -25.08
CA PHE A 541 -22.99 -8.92 -24.00
C PHE A 541 -23.44 -10.37 -23.85
N ARG A 542 -24.75 -10.64 -23.91
CA ARG A 542 -25.30 -12.00 -23.80
C ARG A 542 -24.96 -12.86 -25.02
N GLU A 543 -24.89 -12.27 -26.20
CA GLU A 543 -24.42 -12.93 -27.43
C GLU A 543 -22.96 -13.36 -27.29
N ASN A 544 -22.06 -12.43 -26.94
CA ASN A 544 -20.64 -12.73 -26.68
C ASN A 544 -20.45 -13.78 -25.56
N SER A 545 -21.31 -13.78 -24.54
CA SER A 545 -21.24 -14.76 -23.44
C SER A 545 -21.72 -16.16 -23.86
N ALA A 546 -22.41 -16.29 -24.99
CA ALA A 546 -22.90 -17.56 -25.53
C ALA A 546 -21.99 -18.14 -26.62
N GLU A 547 -20.94 -17.42 -27.02
CA GLU A 547 -19.93 -17.89 -27.96
C GLU A 547 -19.03 -18.98 -27.35
N GLU A 548 -18.38 -19.79 -28.19
CA GLU A 548 -17.44 -20.82 -27.74
C GLU A 548 -16.10 -20.23 -27.27
N GLU A 549 -15.72 -19.05 -27.77
CA GLU A 549 -14.47 -18.34 -27.42
C GLU A 549 -14.79 -17.10 -26.55
N THR A 550 -15.04 -17.33 -25.26
CA THR A 550 -15.33 -16.25 -24.32
C THR A 550 -14.08 -15.73 -23.60
N VAL A 551 -14.18 -14.54 -23.01
CA VAL A 551 -13.13 -13.99 -22.12
C VAL A 551 -12.88 -14.92 -20.93
N ASP A 552 -13.90 -15.61 -20.44
CA ASP A 552 -13.77 -16.57 -19.35
C ASP A 552 -12.90 -17.76 -19.77
N ASN A 553 -13.11 -18.27 -20.99
CA ASN A 553 -12.31 -19.37 -21.55
C ASN A 553 -10.83 -18.97 -21.70
N TYR A 554 -10.55 -17.73 -22.13
CA TYR A 554 -9.18 -17.21 -22.18
C TYR A 554 -8.48 -17.28 -20.82
N PHE A 555 -9.12 -16.82 -19.75
CA PHE A 555 -8.50 -16.86 -18.43
C PHE A 555 -8.33 -18.27 -17.89
N VAL A 556 -9.28 -19.18 -18.17
CA VAL A 556 -9.17 -20.59 -17.81
C VAL A 556 -8.00 -21.27 -18.54
N GLU A 557 -7.76 -20.94 -19.80
CA GLU A 557 -6.57 -21.41 -20.56
C GLU A 557 -5.25 -20.92 -19.97
N MET A 558 -5.26 -19.79 -19.24
CA MET A 558 -4.11 -19.23 -18.54
C MET A 558 -3.97 -19.74 -17.09
N ASP A 559 -4.72 -20.78 -16.71
CA ASP A 559 -4.83 -21.33 -15.34
C ASP A 559 -5.40 -20.32 -14.31
N ILE A 560 -6.20 -19.34 -14.76
CA ILE A 560 -6.85 -18.34 -13.89
C ILE A 560 -8.36 -18.64 -13.86
N SER A 561 -8.86 -19.08 -12.71
CA SER A 561 -10.30 -19.36 -12.54
C SER A 561 -11.09 -18.10 -12.18
N PRO A 562 -12.08 -17.67 -13.00
CA PRO A 562 -12.94 -16.54 -12.67
C PRO A 562 -13.80 -16.81 -11.43
N LEU A 563 -13.87 -15.83 -10.51
CA LEU A 563 -14.77 -15.87 -9.36
C LEU A 563 -16.12 -15.27 -9.72
N TYR A 564 -17.13 -16.12 -9.84
CA TYR A 564 -18.51 -15.70 -10.10
C TYR A 564 -19.20 -15.19 -8.83
N LEU A 565 -19.69 -13.95 -8.89
CA LEU A 565 -20.34 -13.23 -7.81
C LEU A 565 -21.75 -12.82 -8.24
N GLU A 566 -22.75 -13.57 -7.78
CA GLU A 566 -24.16 -13.29 -8.06
C GLU A 566 -24.66 -12.08 -7.24
N ILE A 567 -25.24 -11.10 -7.92
CA ILE A 567 -25.82 -9.90 -7.34
C ILE A 567 -27.34 -10.03 -7.35
N THR A 568 -27.90 -10.28 -6.17
CA THR A 568 -29.34 -10.48 -5.98
C THR A 568 -30.05 -9.22 -5.45
N SER A 569 -29.30 -8.23 -4.97
CA SER A 569 -29.85 -7.02 -4.33
C SER A 569 -28.90 -5.83 -4.43
N SER A 570 -29.46 -4.62 -4.44
CA SER A 570 -28.74 -3.35 -4.47
C SER A 570 -28.53 -2.71 -3.09
N HIS A 571 -28.91 -3.40 -2.01
CA HIS A 571 -28.79 -2.88 -0.65
C HIS A 571 -27.32 -2.84 -0.18
N LYS A 572 -26.95 -1.78 0.57
CA LYS A 572 -25.62 -1.61 1.20
C LYS A 572 -25.08 -2.84 1.96
N PRO A 573 -25.88 -3.59 2.76
CA PRO A 573 -25.40 -4.81 3.43
C PRO A 573 -24.88 -5.89 2.45
N ASP A 574 -25.50 -6.04 1.28
CA ASP A 574 -25.10 -7.08 0.32
C ASP A 574 -23.79 -6.75 -0.39
N CYS A 575 -23.54 -5.46 -0.66
CA CYS A 575 -22.23 -5.00 -1.10
C CYS A 575 -21.13 -5.28 -0.07
N SER A 576 -21.46 -5.32 1.23
CA SER A 576 -20.47 -5.59 2.29
C SER A 576 -20.13 -7.07 2.35
N LEU A 577 -21.12 -7.95 2.19
CA LEU A 577 -20.92 -9.40 2.06
C LEU A 577 -20.14 -9.75 0.79
N LEU A 578 -20.41 -9.06 -0.32
CA LEU A 578 -19.66 -9.21 -1.57
C LEU A 578 -18.19 -8.82 -1.39
N MET A 579 -17.92 -7.68 -0.74
CA MET A 579 -16.55 -7.28 -0.40
C MET A 579 -15.87 -8.29 0.53
N GLN A 580 -16.60 -8.86 1.50
CA GLN A 580 -16.05 -9.90 2.37
C GLN A 580 -15.61 -11.13 1.58
N LYS A 581 -16.43 -11.64 0.64
CA LYS A 581 -16.03 -12.75 -0.24
C LYS A 581 -14.80 -12.43 -1.08
N ILE A 582 -14.69 -11.20 -1.57
CA ILE A 582 -13.51 -10.75 -2.32
C ILE A 582 -12.27 -10.76 -1.41
N VAL A 583 -12.38 -10.24 -0.19
CA VAL A 583 -11.29 -10.25 0.80
C VAL A 583 -10.90 -11.68 1.21
N ASP A 584 -11.86 -12.57 1.39
CA ASP A 584 -11.60 -13.98 1.70
C ASP A 584 -10.85 -14.70 0.56
N THR A 585 -11.04 -14.26 -0.70
CA THR A 585 -10.40 -14.85 -1.88
C THR A 585 -9.04 -14.23 -2.18
N VAL A 586 -8.95 -12.90 -2.16
CA VAL A 586 -7.75 -12.12 -2.54
C VAL A 586 -6.74 -12.06 -1.38
N GLY A 587 -7.23 -12.13 -0.15
CA GLY A 587 -6.42 -12.03 1.07
C GLY A 587 -6.31 -10.61 1.62
N GLN A 588 -5.38 -10.40 2.55
CA GLN A 588 -5.13 -9.08 3.13
C GLN A 588 -4.38 -8.16 2.15
N PRO A 589 -4.54 -6.82 2.27
CA PRO A 589 -3.77 -5.89 1.46
C PRO A 589 -2.26 -6.09 1.56
N ARG A 590 -1.61 -6.22 0.40
CA ARG A 590 -0.16 -6.42 0.24
C ARG A 590 0.58 -5.07 0.10
N ASN A 591 0.22 -4.09 0.93
CA ASN A 591 0.75 -2.73 0.88
C ASN A 591 1.08 -2.23 2.30
N TYR A 592 1.71 -1.06 2.42
CA TYR A 592 1.89 -0.40 3.71
C TYR A 592 0.54 -0.21 4.39
N GLY A 593 0.44 -0.72 5.62
CA GLY A 593 -0.71 -0.49 6.49
C GLY A 593 -1.02 1.01 6.63
N PRO A 594 -2.24 1.35 7.06
CA PRO A 594 -2.63 2.74 7.21
C PRO A 594 -1.64 3.48 8.12
N SER A 595 -1.25 4.68 7.70
CA SER A 595 -0.32 5.50 8.49
C SER A 595 -0.96 5.85 9.85
N SER A 596 -0.15 6.17 10.87
CA SER A 596 -0.69 6.60 12.18
C SER A 596 -1.65 7.78 12.07
N GLN A 597 -1.48 8.64 11.05
CA GLN A 597 -2.40 9.74 10.75
C GLN A 597 -3.67 9.24 10.05
N GLU A 598 -3.56 8.36 9.04
CA GLU A 598 -4.70 7.78 8.34
C GLU A 598 -5.62 6.99 9.31
N VAL A 599 -5.04 6.24 10.25
CA VAL A 599 -5.80 5.53 11.29
C VAL A 599 -6.61 6.51 12.15
N VAL A 600 -5.99 7.62 12.56
CA VAL A 600 -6.65 8.66 13.36
C VAL A 600 -7.75 9.35 12.55
N GLU A 601 -7.47 9.77 11.32
CA GLU A 601 -8.43 10.41 10.43
C GLU A 601 -9.62 9.51 10.10
N GLU A 602 -9.39 8.22 9.87
CA GLU A 602 -10.47 7.27 9.60
C GLU A 602 -11.31 6.99 10.85
N GLU A 603 -10.68 6.94 12.03
CA GLU A 603 -11.42 6.83 13.29
C GLU A 603 -12.29 8.09 13.55
N GLU A 604 -11.80 9.27 13.21
CA GLU A 604 -12.57 10.52 13.26
C GLU A 604 -13.73 10.52 12.26
N ARG A 605 -13.51 10.07 11.02
CA ARG A 605 -14.58 9.91 10.01
C ARG A 605 -15.66 8.96 10.49
N ARG A 606 -15.30 7.78 11.01
CA ARG A 606 -16.25 6.81 11.57
C ARG A 606 -17.10 7.40 12.69
N LYS A 607 -16.48 8.18 13.57
CA LYS A 607 -17.18 8.90 14.65
C LYS A 607 -18.13 9.97 14.09
N ALA A 608 -17.74 10.70 13.05
CA ALA A 608 -18.58 11.72 12.43
C ALA A 608 -19.78 11.11 11.70
N GLU A 609 -19.59 10.04 10.94
CA GLU A 609 -20.67 9.30 10.26
C GLU A 609 -21.67 8.71 11.25
N GLN A 610 -21.19 8.14 12.36
CA GLN A 610 -22.06 7.66 13.43
C GLN A 610 -22.93 8.78 14.02
N ARG A 611 -22.35 9.97 14.26
CA ARG A 611 -23.10 11.13 14.77
C ARG A 611 -24.18 11.61 13.80
N ILE A 612 -23.84 11.70 12.50
CA ILE A 612 -24.81 12.09 11.47
C ILE A 612 -25.93 11.05 11.40
N ARG A 613 -25.60 9.76 11.46
CA ARG A 613 -26.59 8.68 11.43
C ARG A 613 -27.53 8.71 12.62
N THR A 614 -27.01 8.97 13.82
CA THR A 614 -27.85 9.13 15.01
C THR A 614 -28.73 10.37 14.91
N GLU A 615 -28.21 11.50 14.42
CA GLU A 615 -29.01 12.73 14.26
C GLU A 615 -30.14 12.57 13.22
N ILE A 616 -29.86 11.89 12.09
CA ILE A 616 -30.89 11.57 11.10
C ILE A 616 -31.96 10.67 11.72
N GLN A 617 -31.55 9.63 12.46
CA GLN A 617 -32.49 8.72 13.11
C GLN A 617 -33.36 9.47 14.13
N GLU A 618 -32.76 10.28 15.00
CA GLU A 618 -33.48 11.10 15.98
C GLU A 618 -34.46 12.07 15.30
N ARG A 619 -34.04 12.77 14.24
CA ARG A 619 -34.94 13.64 13.47
C ARG A 619 -36.09 12.88 12.84
N THR A 620 -35.85 11.71 12.25
CA THR A 620 -36.92 10.91 11.67
C THR A 620 -37.89 10.39 12.73
N GLU A 621 -37.41 10.06 13.94
CA GLU A 621 -38.26 9.66 15.06
C GLU A 621 -39.07 10.84 15.62
N GLU A 622 -38.47 12.02 15.73
CA GLU A 622 -39.15 13.27 16.10
C GLU A 622 -40.25 13.62 15.08
N GLU A 623 -39.95 13.59 13.78
CA GLU A 623 -40.94 13.86 12.72
C GLU A 623 -42.10 12.87 12.76
N GLN A 624 -41.84 11.58 12.99
CA GLN A 624 -42.88 10.57 13.14
C GLN A 624 -43.77 10.84 14.36
N LYS A 625 -43.16 11.20 15.49
CA LYS A 625 -43.89 11.52 16.73
C LYS A 625 -44.72 12.80 16.58
N GLU A 626 -44.17 13.84 15.97
CA GLU A 626 -44.90 15.07 15.65
C GLU A 626 -46.09 14.82 14.72
N ALA A 627 -45.91 13.97 13.70
CA ALA A 627 -46.98 13.59 12.78
C ALA A 627 -48.09 12.79 13.46
N GLU A 628 -47.75 11.94 14.44
CA GLU A 628 -48.73 11.19 15.24
C GLU A 628 -49.48 12.09 16.24
N GLU A 629 -48.77 13.02 16.89
CA GLU A 629 -49.35 14.03 17.76
C GLU A 629 -50.26 15.00 16.99
N ALA A 630 -49.86 15.42 15.78
CA ALA A 630 -50.67 16.24 14.89
C ALA A 630 -51.95 15.52 14.45
N ARG A 631 -51.87 14.24 14.08
CA ARG A 631 -53.06 13.40 13.79
C ARG A 631 -53.98 13.31 15.00
N SER A 632 -53.42 13.12 16.19
CA SER A 632 -54.19 13.07 17.45
C SER A 632 -54.83 14.41 17.83
N ARG A 633 -54.17 15.54 17.51
CA ARG A 633 -54.74 16.90 17.69
C ARG A 633 -55.87 17.17 16.70
N ALA A 634 -55.70 16.80 15.43
CA ALA A 634 -56.73 16.95 14.41
C ALA A 634 -58.01 16.19 14.77
N LYS A 635 -57.88 14.94 15.23
CA LYS A 635 -59.03 14.14 15.69
C LYS A 635 -59.77 14.78 16.87
N ARG A 636 -59.04 15.25 17.89
CA ARG A 636 -59.63 15.97 19.04
C ARG A 636 -60.33 17.25 18.61
N TRP A 637 -59.77 17.96 17.63
CA TRP A 637 -60.35 19.17 17.07
C TRP A 637 -61.66 18.91 16.32
N GLU A 638 -61.70 17.85 15.51
CA GLU A 638 -62.93 17.38 14.84
C GLU A 638 -64.03 17.01 15.85
N ASP A 639 -63.68 16.22 16.88
CA ASP A 639 -64.62 15.85 17.95
C ASP A 639 -65.14 17.07 18.71
N TRP A 640 -64.28 18.08 18.94
CA TRP A 640 -64.66 19.33 19.60
C TRP A 640 -65.58 20.18 18.74
N ILE A 641 -65.30 20.35 17.44
CA ILE A 641 -66.19 21.05 16.50
C ILE A 641 -67.57 20.40 16.48
N LYS A 642 -67.61 19.07 16.39
CA LYS A 642 -68.88 18.33 16.38
C LYS A 642 -69.68 18.56 17.66
N SER A 643 -69.03 18.51 18.82
CA SER A 643 -69.67 18.79 20.11
C SER A 643 -70.19 20.22 20.21
N LEU A 644 -69.45 21.18 19.64
CA LEU A 644 -69.85 22.59 19.62
C LEU A 644 -71.05 22.84 18.71
N GLU A 645 -71.13 22.15 17.57
CA GLU A 645 -72.28 22.18 16.67
C GLU A 645 -73.52 21.53 17.33
N GLU A 646 -73.34 20.43 18.07
CA GLU A 646 -74.40 19.80 18.85
C GLU A 646 -74.95 20.73 19.94
N VAL A 647 -74.08 21.44 20.67
CA VAL A 647 -74.50 22.44 21.66
C VAL A 647 -75.25 23.60 20.98
N ARG A 648 -74.73 24.10 19.86
CA ARG A 648 -75.38 25.19 19.10
C ARG A 648 -76.79 24.79 18.63
N GLN A 649 -76.95 23.56 18.14
CA GLN A 649 -78.28 23.04 17.78
C GLN A 649 -79.21 22.98 18.98
N GLN A 650 -78.73 22.49 20.14
CA GLN A 650 -79.53 22.47 21.37
C GLN A 650 -79.94 23.88 21.82
N GLU A 651 -79.05 24.87 21.73
CA GLU A 651 -79.37 26.26 22.03
C GLU A 651 -80.41 26.84 21.07
N GLU A 652 -80.30 26.55 19.77
CA GLU A 652 -81.26 27.00 18.76
C GLU A 652 -82.64 26.37 18.95
N GLU A 653 -82.70 25.06 19.26
CA GLU A 653 -83.94 24.37 19.63
C GLU A 653 -84.57 24.94 20.90
N GLN A 654 -83.76 25.27 21.92
CA GLN A 654 -84.25 25.91 23.14
C GLN A 654 -84.79 27.31 22.87
N LEU A 655 -84.08 28.13 22.09
CA LEU A 655 -84.53 29.46 21.69
C LEU A 655 -85.81 29.39 20.87
N GLU A 656 -85.91 28.42 19.94
CA GLU A 656 -87.11 28.20 19.16
C GLU A 656 -88.29 27.78 20.05
N ALA A 657 -88.09 26.83 20.97
CA ALA A 657 -89.11 26.41 21.94
C ALA A 657 -89.58 27.56 22.85
N LEU A 658 -88.66 28.44 23.29
CA LEU A 658 -89.01 29.65 24.05
C LEU A 658 -89.77 30.68 23.20
N SER A 659 -89.52 30.71 21.88
CA SER A 659 -90.21 31.60 20.94
C SER A 659 -91.62 31.11 20.56
N VAL A 660 -91.91 29.81 20.69
CA VAL A 660 -93.20 29.21 20.31
C VAL A 660 -94.38 29.86 21.06
N PRO A 661 -94.41 30.00 22.39
CA PRO A 661 -95.50 30.66 23.10
C PRO A 661 -95.74 32.10 22.64
N MET A 662 -94.67 32.85 22.38
CA MET A 662 -94.75 34.23 21.90
C MET A 662 -95.29 34.30 20.47
N ARG A 663 -94.85 33.41 19.57
CA ARG A 663 -95.37 33.30 18.20
C ARG A 663 -96.84 32.87 18.18
N SER A 664 -97.22 31.88 18.99
CA SER A 664 -98.61 31.43 19.14
C SER A 664 -99.51 32.56 19.64
N TYR A 665 -99.07 33.30 20.68
CA TYR A 665 -99.82 34.46 21.18
C TYR A 665 -100.01 35.54 20.12
N LEU A 666 -98.95 35.88 19.37
CA LEU A 666 -99.02 36.87 18.30
C LEU A 666 -99.93 36.40 17.15
N MET A 667 -99.86 35.12 16.76
CA MET A 667 -100.72 34.54 15.72
C MET A 667 -102.20 34.49 16.12
N GLU A 668 -102.50 34.21 17.38
CA GLU A 668 -103.89 34.05 17.85
C GLU A 668 -104.56 35.39 18.17
N HIS A 669 -103.84 36.32 18.80
CA HIS A 669 -104.44 37.55 19.34
C HIS A 669 -104.15 38.82 18.56
N VAL A 670 -103.01 38.92 17.86
CA VAL A 670 -102.59 40.16 17.18
C VAL A 670 -102.76 40.05 15.67
N LEU A 671 -102.39 38.91 15.10
CA LEU A 671 -102.35 38.71 13.65
C LEU A 671 -103.74 38.82 12.97
N PRO A 672 -104.86 38.30 13.53
CA PRO A 672 -106.17 38.40 12.89
C PRO A 672 -106.65 39.85 12.76
N THR A 673 -106.52 40.65 13.82
CA THR A 673 -106.90 42.07 13.81
C THR A 673 -105.97 42.89 12.92
N LEU A 674 -104.67 42.60 12.93
CA LEU A 674 -103.68 43.25 12.07
C LEU A 674 -103.88 42.93 10.59
N THR A 675 -104.14 41.66 10.25
CA THR A 675 -104.43 41.28 8.86
C THR A 675 -105.75 41.88 8.36
N GLN A 676 -106.78 41.95 9.20
CA GLN A 676 -108.02 42.66 8.86
C GLN A 676 -107.79 44.16 8.65
N GLY A 677 -107.01 44.80 9.54
CA GLY A 677 -106.66 46.22 9.41
C GLY A 677 -105.82 46.51 8.18
N LEU A 678 -104.86 45.65 7.84
CA LEU A 678 -104.07 45.76 6.61
C LEU A 678 -104.95 45.57 5.37
N THR A 679 -105.90 44.63 5.41
CA THR A 679 -106.84 44.40 4.30
C THR A 679 -107.76 45.61 4.10
N GLU A 680 -108.28 46.20 5.17
CA GLU A 680 -109.09 47.42 5.11
C GLU A 680 -108.29 48.65 4.68
N CYS A 681 -107.03 48.77 5.13
CA CYS A 681 -106.12 49.82 4.66
C CYS A 681 -105.84 49.69 3.15
N CYS A 682 -105.65 48.47 2.65
CA CYS A 682 -105.49 48.22 1.21
C CYS A 682 -106.76 48.52 0.41
N ARG A 683 -107.96 48.37 1.00
CA ARG A 683 -109.23 48.73 0.36
C ARG A 683 -109.48 50.23 0.34
N ALA A 684 -109.18 50.92 1.44
CA ALA A 684 -109.45 52.36 1.60
C ALA A 684 -108.40 53.26 0.93
N GLN A 685 -107.18 52.75 0.71
CA GLN A 685 -106.03 53.49 0.18
C GLN A 685 -105.89 54.92 0.76
N PRO A 686 -105.79 55.05 2.10
CA PRO A 686 -105.65 56.34 2.75
C PRO A 686 -104.29 57.00 2.42
N PRO A 687 -104.20 58.35 2.47
CA PRO A 687 -102.96 59.07 2.17
C PRO A 687 -101.83 58.77 3.16
N ASP A 688 -102.16 58.40 4.40
CA ASP A 688 -101.21 57.82 5.36
C ASP A 688 -101.71 56.44 5.83
N PRO A 689 -101.13 55.35 5.32
CA PRO A 689 -101.52 54.00 5.69
C PRO A 689 -101.07 53.60 7.11
N VAL A 690 -100.06 54.25 7.68
CA VAL A 690 -99.55 53.91 9.03
C VAL A 690 -100.51 54.46 10.08
N ASP A 691 -100.89 55.73 9.97
CA ASP A 691 -101.85 56.37 10.89
C ASP A 691 -103.23 55.70 10.81
N PHE A 692 -103.68 55.34 9.60
CA PHE A 692 -104.94 54.62 9.42
C PHE A 692 -104.92 53.23 10.08
N LEU A 693 -103.83 52.48 9.91
CA LEU A 693 -103.69 51.15 10.52
C LEU A 693 -103.64 51.26 12.06
N ALA A 694 -102.94 52.27 12.60
CA ALA A 694 -102.88 52.53 14.03
C ALA A 694 -104.26 52.86 14.63
N GLU A 695 -105.03 53.74 13.98
CA GLU A 695 -106.42 54.01 14.38
C GLU A 695 -107.31 52.75 14.32
N TYR A 696 -107.15 51.95 13.26
CA TYR A 696 -107.94 50.74 13.06
C TYR A 696 -107.67 49.72 14.16
N LEU A 697 -106.40 49.51 14.52
CA LEU A 697 -105.97 48.61 15.59
C LEU A 697 -106.46 49.08 16.97
N LEU A 698 -106.42 50.39 17.23
CA LEU A 698 -106.95 50.98 18.46
C LEU A 698 -108.47 50.78 18.59
N LYS A 699 -109.22 50.96 17.49
CA LYS A 699 -110.69 50.80 17.47
C LYS A 699 -111.17 49.34 17.56
N ASN A 700 -110.36 48.37 17.10
CA ASN A 700 -110.75 46.96 17.01
C ASN A 700 -109.92 46.07 17.96
N ASN A 701 -109.48 46.63 19.09
CA ASN A 701 -108.68 45.90 20.06
C ASN A 701 -109.50 44.76 20.70
N PRO A 702 -109.09 43.48 20.58
CA PRO A 702 -109.84 42.34 21.12
C PRO A 702 -109.88 42.27 22.65
N PHE A 703 -109.16 43.15 23.37
CA PHE A 703 -109.09 43.17 24.83
C PHE A 703 -109.73 44.40 25.50
N GLU A 704 -110.55 45.18 24.79
CA GLU A 704 -111.41 46.19 25.47
C GLU A 704 -112.53 45.49 26.26
N TYR A 705 -112.22 45.13 27.52
CA TYR A 705 -113.23 44.98 28.56
C TYR A 705 -113.84 46.36 28.85
N PRO A 706 -115.17 46.50 28.97
CA PRO A 706 -115.76 47.75 29.41
C PRO A 706 -115.39 47.99 30.88
N GLN A 707 -114.45 48.90 31.10
CA GLN A 707 -114.67 50.13 31.88
C GLN A 707 -113.58 51.17 31.62
#